data_AF-A0A0Q8DC50-F1
#
_entry.id   AF-A0A0Q8DC50-F1
#
_cell.length_a   1.000
_cell.length_b   1.000
_cell.length_c   1.000
_cell.angle_alpha   90.00
_cell.angle_beta   90.00
_cell.angle_gamma   90.00
#
_symmetry.space_group_name_H-M   'P 1'
#
loop_
_entity.id
_entity.type
_entity.pdbx_description
1 polymer ?
#
loop_
_entity_poly.entity_id
_entity_poly.type
_entity_poly.pdbx_seq_one_letter_code
_entity_poly.pdbx_strand_id
1 'polypeptide(L)'
;MTITRDAWGVPQVEGGSVLEVAREQGRATATDRAWQLEVERRRAEGTCAEVFGAPALEWDVLARRALIVDTARRAFAALSEESADFVGAYVEGLNEVLDRRWQPWMPLAVFATQHLLFSTFPSKLWRQHVLDTAGPDAGGWIDLFRTEGLPGGSNAFAVAGSLTASGMPIVAGDPHRVIEAPGCYAQVRLACTDPDDPFDVTGLTFVGVPGVQHFGHAGSVAWGITNAVADTDDVYDEELLRHAGAVIARGPAGWEPVARRTELVRVRVGEHEERPLGARSAPIGGSKGVDRGDAYVADEIEVLVTDRGPVILGGPDADRAVSLRTPAFVLGDLGFDAILPLLRSRTAAGVASAYDDWVAPVNNLLVADTAGHVEHRVVGRVPERETGAPRRSNPRTSDTQPAHLVQTRSGWVEDLPRRSGSILVSANDRATEDFGRIGDDFARPFRADRIRERLEALAAAGPLTPAAVGDVLADVRQTAGAALLDAIEQLVDLDPPAAGLRARLLAWNREMAADSFDAALFAAVRAEVVDTFATAPALAGVDTSPYGELFAPWFELRGRVRLALPSLLVADKPFGVDPLQAVASALENVARRPEPPAWGKRHVAVPLTPHEQFGLAAPDGSAAPMPDMAGDEDCVLAARALGGTGATVHGPVARFVWDLGGESRWVVPLGASGDPDSPHHHDQQWTWAAGGTLPLTRPAPPGEDR
;
A
#
# COMPACT_ATOMS: atom_id res chain seq x y z
N MET A 1 -31.38 -13.19 10.05
CA MET A 1 -30.04 -13.64 9.63
C MET A 1 -30.04 -13.70 8.13
N THR A 2 -29.41 -12.73 7.49
CA THR A 2 -29.52 -12.60 6.04
C THR A 2 -28.28 -11.90 5.51
N ILE A 3 -27.43 -12.61 4.76
CA ILE A 3 -26.54 -11.95 3.81
C ILE A 3 -27.42 -11.56 2.62
N THR A 4 -27.71 -10.28 2.46
CA THR A 4 -28.28 -9.75 1.23
C THR A 4 -27.18 -9.06 0.42
N ARG A 5 -27.44 -8.80 -0.85
CA ARG A 5 -26.53 -8.04 -1.72
C ARG A 5 -27.28 -6.86 -2.30
N ASP A 6 -26.59 -5.74 -2.40
CA ASP A 6 -27.14 -4.58 -3.09
C ASP A 6 -27.03 -4.72 -4.62
N ALA A 7 -27.39 -3.65 -5.33
CA ALA A 7 -27.36 -3.60 -6.79
C ALA A 7 -25.96 -3.79 -7.41
N TRP A 8 -24.90 -3.68 -6.61
CA TRP A 8 -23.49 -3.80 -7.00
C TRP A 8 -22.84 -5.08 -6.44
N GLY A 9 -23.66 -6.01 -5.94
CA GLY A 9 -23.19 -7.26 -5.36
C GLY A 9 -22.54 -7.11 -3.98
N VAL A 10 -22.59 -5.92 -3.36
CA VAL A 10 -21.93 -5.66 -2.08
C VAL A 10 -22.69 -6.35 -0.94
N PRO A 11 -22.03 -7.18 -0.12
CA PRO A 11 -22.68 -7.90 0.97
C PRO A 11 -23.17 -6.95 2.07
N GLN A 12 -24.45 -7.11 2.42
CA GLN A 12 -25.11 -6.52 3.58
C GLN A 12 -25.29 -7.64 4.61
N VAL A 13 -24.43 -7.66 5.62
CA VAL A 13 -24.37 -8.71 6.64
C VAL A 13 -25.12 -8.26 7.87
N GLU A 14 -26.14 -9.02 8.27
CA GLU A 14 -26.91 -8.77 9.49
C GLU A 14 -27.00 -10.03 10.37
N GLY A 15 -26.66 -9.88 11.65
CA GLY A 15 -26.66 -10.95 12.65
C GLY A 15 -27.30 -10.51 13.98
N GLY A 16 -27.75 -11.47 14.78
CA GLY A 16 -28.31 -11.27 16.11
C GLY A 16 -27.26 -11.19 17.23
N SER A 17 -25.98 -11.37 16.89
CA SER A 17 -24.83 -11.18 17.79
C SER A 17 -23.59 -10.79 16.98
N VAL A 18 -22.61 -10.21 17.66
CA VAL A 18 -21.32 -9.82 17.06
C VAL A 18 -20.60 -11.00 16.41
N LEU A 19 -20.58 -12.16 17.06
CA LEU A 19 -19.92 -13.36 16.53
C LEU A 19 -20.65 -13.92 15.30
N GLU A 20 -21.98 -13.80 15.25
CA GLU A 20 -22.76 -14.16 14.07
C GLU A 20 -22.43 -13.22 12.89
N VAL A 21 -22.36 -11.91 13.12
CA VAL A 21 -21.94 -10.94 12.09
C VAL A 21 -20.54 -11.27 11.56
N ALA A 22 -19.59 -11.58 12.44
CA ALA A 22 -18.24 -11.96 12.04
C ALA A 22 -18.24 -13.22 11.16
N ARG A 23 -18.94 -14.27 11.57
CA ARG A 23 -19.07 -15.52 10.81
C ARG A 23 -19.68 -15.29 9.43
N GLU A 24 -20.76 -14.53 9.36
CA GLU A 24 -21.41 -14.25 8.08
C GLU A 24 -20.58 -13.32 7.18
N GLN A 25 -19.81 -12.39 7.75
CA GLN A 25 -18.80 -11.65 6.98
C GLN A 25 -17.76 -12.60 6.38
N GLY A 26 -17.30 -13.59 7.13
CA GLY A 26 -16.42 -14.65 6.65
C GLY A 26 -17.04 -15.40 5.47
N ARG A 27 -18.25 -15.93 5.65
CA ARG A 27 -18.98 -16.65 4.61
C ARG A 27 -19.18 -15.82 3.33
N ALA A 28 -19.58 -14.56 3.47
CA ALA A 28 -19.74 -13.64 2.34
C ALA A 28 -18.41 -13.43 1.60
N THR A 29 -17.33 -13.15 2.35
CA THR A 29 -15.99 -12.94 1.78
C THR A 29 -15.51 -14.18 1.03
N ALA A 30 -15.66 -15.38 1.61
CA ALA A 30 -15.26 -16.63 0.96
C ALA A 30 -16.08 -16.94 -0.29
N THR A 31 -17.37 -16.58 -0.30
CA THR A 31 -18.22 -16.72 -1.48
C THR A 31 -17.76 -15.81 -2.62
N ASP A 32 -17.40 -14.56 -2.31
CA ASP A 32 -17.05 -13.56 -3.33
C ASP A 32 -15.61 -13.64 -3.79
N ARG A 33 -14.69 -14.11 -2.93
CA ARG A 33 -13.23 -13.92 -3.08
C ARG A 33 -12.42 -15.20 -2.81
N ALA A 34 -13.00 -16.38 -3.02
CA ALA A 34 -12.36 -17.68 -2.71
C ALA A 34 -10.92 -17.81 -3.23
N TRP A 35 -10.67 -17.51 -4.51
CA TRP A 35 -9.32 -17.60 -5.09
C TRP A 35 -8.35 -16.58 -4.48
N GLN A 36 -8.79 -15.34 -4.28
CA GLN A 36 -7.97 -14.32 -3.64
C GLN A 36 -7.59 -14.74 -2.21
N LEU A 37 -8.52 -15.32 -1.44
CA LEU A 37 -8.23 -15.85 -0.11
C LEU A 37 -7.19 -16.99 -0.16
N GLU A 38 -7.28 -17.92 -1.11
CA GLU A 38 -6.25 -18.96 -1.24
C GLU A 38 -4.87 -18.36 -1.55
N VAL A 39 -4.80 -17.32 -2.39
CA VAL A 39 -3.55 -16.60 -2.67
C VAL A 39 -3.03 -15.88 -1.43
N GLU A 40 -3.88 -15.15 -0.69
CA GLU A 40 -3.49 -14.45 0.54
C GLU A 40 -2.99 -15.41 1.62
N ARG A 41 -3.65 -16.57 1.78
CA ARG A 41 -3.21 -17.65 2.67
C ARG A 41 -1.81 -18.13 2.29
N ARG A 42 -1.56 -18.37 1.00
CA ARG A 42 -0.25 -18.79 0.50
C ARG A 42 0.81 -17.71 0.67
N ARG A 43 0.46 -16.43 0.45
CA ARG A 43 1.38 -15.32 0.67
C ARG A 43 1.83 -15.26 2.12
N ALA A 44 0.87 -15.37 3.04
CA ALA A 44 1.13 -15.35 4.47
C ALA A 44 1.98 -16.55 4.95
N GLU A 45 1.69 -17.75 4.45
CA GLU A 45 2.44 -18.98 4.79
C GLU A 45 3.76 -19.13 4.03
N GLY A 46 4.01 -18.29 3.02
CA GLY A 46 5.13 -18.45 2.09
C GLY A 46 5.01 -19.74 1.26
N THR A 47 3.85 -20.06 0.70
CA THR A 47 3.67 -21.27 -0.15
C THR A 47 3.17 -20.92 -1.56
N CYS A 48 3.47 -19.73 -2.04
CA CYS A 48 3.13 -19.28 -3.39
C CYS A 48 3.89 -20.07 -4.47
N ALA A 49 5.15 -20.45 -4.24
CA ALA A 49 5.98 -21.19 -5.20
C ALA A 49 5.45 -22.60 -5.50
N GLU A 50 4.59 -23.15 -4.65
CA GLU A 50 3.88 -24.40 -4.92
C GLU A 50 2.83 -24.27 -6.04
N VAL A 51 2.37 -23.04 -6.32
CA VAL A 51 1.37 -22.75 -7.35
C VAL A 51 2.01 -22.04 -8.53
N PHE A 52 2.77 -20.98 -8.24
CA PHE A 52 3.35 -20.07 -9.21
C PHE A 52 4.78 -20.43 -9.62
N GLY A 53 5.37 -21.46 -9.00
CA GLY A 53 6.71 -21.93 -9.33
C GLY A 53 7.82 -20.97 -8.87
N ALA A 54 8.98 -21.06 -9.53
CA ALA A 54 10.20 -20.34 -9.16
C ALA A 54 10.03 -18.80 -9.00
N PRO A 55 9.23 -18.09 -9.82
CA PRO A 55 9.06 -16.63 -9.65
C PRO A 55 8.50 -16.19 -8.30
N ALA A 56 7.81 -17.07 -7.57
CA ALA A 56 7.28 -16.76 -6.23
C ALA A 56 8.21 -17.18 -5.08
N LEU A 57 9.36 -17.81 -5.37
CA LEU A 57 10.26 -18.33 -4.35
C LEU A 57 10.83 -17.23 -3.45
N GLU A 58 11.24 -16.09 -4.02
CA GLU A 58 11.81 -14.99 -3.23
C GLU A 58 10.82 -14.48 -2.17
N TRP A 59 9.54 -14.36 -2.54
CA TRP A 59 8.47 -14.01 -1.60
C TRP A 59 8.31 -15.07 -0.51
N ASP A 60 8.25 -16.34 -0.90
CA ASP A 60 8.09 -17.46 0.04
C ASP A 60 9.22 -17.56 1.07
N VAL A 61 10.45 -17.24 0.64
CA VAL A 61 11.61 -17.16 1.53
C VAL A 61 11.50 -15.95 2.44
N LEU A 62 11.15 -14.76 1.91
CA LEU A 62 10.99 -13.55 2.72
C LEU A 62 9.89 -13.72 3.78
N ALA A 63 8.71 -14.24 3.40
CA ALA A 63 7.58 -14.41 4.31
C ALA A 63 7.92 -15.29 5.53
N ARG A 64 8.64 -16.40 5.30
CA ARG A 64 9.12 -17.29 6.35
C ARG A 64 10.21 -16.64 7.19
N ARG A 65 11.20 -16.01 6.56
CA ARG A 65 12.33 -15.36 7.25
C ARG A 65 11.90 -14.15 8.06
N ALA A 66 10.92 -13.39 7.58
CA ALA A 66 10.30 -12.27 8.29
C ALA A 66 9.33 -12.72 9.40
N LEU A 67 9.14 -14.03 9.59
CA LEU A 67 8.32 -14.60 10.65
C LEU A 67 6.87 -14.10 10.65
N ILE A 68 6.26 -13.98 9.46
CA ILE A 68 4.87 -13.51 9.32
C ILE A 68 3.92 -14.40 10.15
N VAL A 69 3.98 -15.72 9.95
CA VAL A 69 3.13 -16.68 10.67
C VAL A 69 3.43 -16.70 12.16
N ASP A 70 4.70 -16.69 12.57
CA ASP A 70 5.07 -16.70 13.99
C ASP A 70 4.57 -15.44 14.72
N THR A 71 4.68 -14.27 14.07
CA THR A 71 4.18 -13.01 14.61
C THR A 71 2.67 -13.01 14.70
N ALA A 72 1.97 -13.49 13.67
CA ALA A 72 0.52 -13.62 13.69
C ALA A 72 0.00 -14.57 14.77
N ARG A 73 0.71 -15.69 15.01
CA ARG A 73 0.37 -16.63 16.10
C ARG A 73 0.54 -16.00 17.48
N ARG A 74 1.64 -15.27 17.70
CA ARG A 74 1.87 -14.53 18.96
C ARG A 74 0.81 -13.45 19.17
N ALA A 75 0.51 -12.67 18.13
CA ALA A 75 -0.50 -11.63 18.17
C ALA A 75 -1.89 -12.20 18.46
N PHE A 76 -2.29 -13.27 17.78
CA PHE A 76 -3.58 -13.92 18.04
C PHE A 76 -3.66 -14.46 19.48
N ALA A 77 -2.58 -15.06 19.98
CA ALA A 77 -2.54 -15.56 21.36
C ALA A 77 -2.51 -14.45 22.43
N ALA A 78 -2.17 -13.22 22.04
CA ALA A 78 -2.13 -12.06 22.92
C ALA A 78 -3.43 -11.22 22.90
N LEU A 79 -4.36 -11.50 21.98
CA LEU A 79 -5.64 -10.82 21.91
C LEU A 79 -6.44 -10.99 23.20
N SER A 80 -7.30 -10.02 23.48
CA SER A 80 -8.40 -10.23 24.42
C SER A 80 -9.26 -11.44 24.00
N GLU A 81 -9.88 -12.11 24.97
CA GLU A 81 -10.75 -13.27 24.72
C GLU A 81 -11.85 -12.93 23.70
N GLU A 82 -12.47 -11.76 23.86
CA GLU A 82 -13.52 -11.27 22.97
C GLU A 82 -13.05 -11.04 21.53
N SER A 83 -11.88 -10.41 21.34
CA SER A 83 -11.30 -10.21 20.01
C SER A 83 -10.88 -11.51 19.36
N ALA A 84 -10.31 -12.45 20.14
CA ALA A 84 -9.95 -13.78 19.64
C ALA A 84 -11.18 -14.56 19.16
N ASP A 85 -12.29 -14.50 19.90
CA ASP A 85 -13.57 -15.11 19.52
C ASP A 85 -14.16 -14.44 18.27
N PHE A 86 -14.10 -13.12 18.17
CA PHE A 86 -14.55 -12.37 16.98
C PHE A 86 -13.78 -12.77 15.72
N VAL A 87 -12.44 -12.80 15.80
CA VAL A 87 -11.58 -13.25 14.68
C VAL A 87 -11.82 -14.73 14.37
N GLY A 88 -11.97 -15.56 15.41
CA GLY A 88 -12.27 -16.98 15.28
C GLY A 88 -13.58 -17.24 14.52
N ALA A 89 -14.65 -16.54 14.88
CA ALA A 89 -15.95 -16.66 14.23
C ALA A 89 -15.89 -16.27 12.74
N TYR A 90 -15.16 -15.22 12.37
CA TYR A 90 -14.90 -14.89 10.97
C TYR A 90 -14.22 -16.03 10.22
N VAL A 91 -13.18 -16.62 10.81
CA VAL A 91 -12.46 -17.76 10.23
C VAL A 91 -13.34 -19.01 10.13
N GLU A 92 -14.25 -19.25 11.07
CA GLU A 92 -15.26 -20.30 10.95
C GLU A 92 -16.12 -20.10 9.70
N GLY A 93 -16.62 -18.89 9.47
CA GLY A 93 -17.42 -18.56 8.28
C GLY A 93 -16.68 -18.75 6.96
N LEU A 94 -15.39 -18.40 6.92
CA LEU A 94 -14.52 -18.72 5.77
C LEU A 94 -14.45 -20.24 5.54
N ASN A 95 -14.21 -21.00 6.60
CA ASN A 95 -14.02 -22.45 6.55
C ASN A 95 -15.30 -23.24 6.21
N GLU A 96 -16.47 -22.63 6.31
CA GLU A 96 -17.74 -23.22 5.84
C GLU A 96 -17.86 -23.22 4.31
N VAL A 97 -17.07 -22.42 3.62
CA VAL A 97 -17.11 -22.24 2.16
C VAL A 97 -15.82 -22.71 1.50
N LEU A 98 -14.65 -22.44 2.10
CA LEU A 98 -13.35 -22.78 1.52
C LEU A 98 -13.01 -24.28 1.66
N ASP A 99 -12.47 -24.87 0.59
CA ASP A 99 -12.00 -26.26 0.60
C ASP A 99 -10.80 -26.46 1.56
N ARG A 100 -9.93 -25.45 1.65
CA ARG A 100 -8.73 -25.47 2.49
C ARG A 100 -8.96 -24.65 3.75
N ARG A 101 -8.79 -25.32 4.88
CA ARG A 101 -9.06 -24.73 6.20
C ARG A 101 -8.04 -23.65 6.58
N TRP A 102 -8.54 -22.46 6.89
CA TRP A 102 -7.83 -21.37 7.54
C TRP A 102 -7.69 -21.60 9.04
N GLN A 103 -6.56 -21.17 9.58
CA GLN A 103 -6.29 -21.14 11.02
C GLN A 103 -6.77 -19.81 11.63
N PRO A 104 -7.12 -19.76 12.94
CA PRO A 104 -7.63 -18.53 13.58
C PRO A 104 -6.68 -17.33 13.51
N TRP A 105 -5.37 -17.55 13.47
CA TRP A 105 -4.36 -16.49 13.34
C TRP A 105 -4.15 -16.01 11.90
N MET A 106 -4.75 -16.66 10.90
CA MET A 106 -4.52 -16.34 9.48
C MET A 106 -4.91 -14.90 9.09
N PRO A 107 -6.02 -14.32 9.58
CA PRO A 107 -6.34 -12.91 9.32
C PRO A 107 -5.24 -11.94 9.73
N LEU A 108 -4.57 -12.20 10.86
CA LEU A 108 -3.44 -11.40 11.33
C LEU A 108 -2.21 -11.57 10.42
N ALA A 109 -1.98 -12.78 9.91
CA ALA A 109 -0.88 -13.07 8.98
C ALA A 109 -1.09 -12.40 7.60
N VAL A 110 -2.33 -12.42 7.10
CA VAL A 110 -2.72 -11.68 5.88
C VAL A 110 -2.54 -10.18 6.10
N PHE A 111 -3.00 -9.65 7.24
CA PHE A 111 -2.82 -8.24 7.55
C PHE A 111 -1.33 -7.84 7.64
N ALA A 112 -0.48 -8.65 8.26
CA ALA A 112 0.97 -8.42 8.29
C ALA A 112 1.59 -8.48 6.87
N THR A 113 1.15 -9.42 6.04
CA THR A 113 1.58 -9.57 4.64
C THR A 113 1.31 -8.31 3.82
N GLN A 114 0.10 -7.76 3.93
CA GLN A 114 -0.35 -6.56 3.21
C GLN A 114 0.45 -5.29 3.55
N HIS A 115 1.21 -5.31 4.66
CA HIS A 115 1.93 -4.14 5.17
C HIS A 115 3.45 -4.30 5.22
N LEU A 116 4.00 -5.53 5.12
CA LEU A 116 5.44 -5.77 5.24
C LEU A 116 6.26 -4.93 4.25
N LEU A 117 5.95 -5.03 2.95
CA LEU A 117 6.67 -4.28 1.91
C LEU A 117 6.21 -2.82 1.77
N PHE A 118 5.09 -2.46 2.41
CA PHE A 118 4.60 -1.08 2.50
C PHE A 118 5.30 -0.24 3.59
N SER A 119 6.19 -0.87 4.34
CA SER A 119 6.99 -0.25 5.38
C SER A 119 8.21 0.52 4.82
N THR A 120 9.02 1.08 5.70
CA THR A 120 10.15 1.93 5.30
C THR A 120 11.43 1.15 4.98
N PHE A 121 11.53 -0.11 5.43
CA PHE A 121 12.77 -0.88 5.32
C PHE A 121 13.28 -1.05 3.88
N PRO A 122 12.45 -1.29 2.84
CA PRO A 122 12.98 -1.45 1.49
C PRO A 122 13.64 -0.15 0.97
N SER A 123 13.11 1.02 1.36
CA SER A 123 13.75 2.30 1.05
C SER A 123 15.06 2.50 1.81
N LYS A 124 15.21 1.94 3.02
CA LYS A 124 16.49 1.91 3.74
C LYS A 124 17.53 1.04 3.03
N LEU A 125 17.12 -0.14 2.54
CA LEU A 125 17.98 -1.01 1.73
C LEU A 125 18.47 -0.30 0.46
N TRP A 126 17.58 0.42 -0.22
CA TRP A 126 17.95 1.20 -1.41
C TRP A 126 18.94 2.31 -1.09
N ARG A 127 18.71 3.11 -0.04
CA ARG A 127 19.67 4.16 0.37
C ARG A 127 21.03 3.60 0.71
N GLN A 128 21.07 2.45 1.37
CA GLN A 128 22.32 1.78 1.68
C GLN A 128 23.04 1.33 0.40
N HIS A 129 22.31 0.79 -0.57
CA HIS A 129 22.86 0.43 -1.89
C HIS A 129 23.42 1.64 -2.64
N VAL A 130 22.76 2.79 -2.58
CA VAL A 130 23.29 4.05 -3.15
C VAL A 130 24.65 4.38 -2.52
N LEU A 131 24.77 4.32 -1.20
CA LEU A 131 26.03 4.59 -0.51
C LEU A 131 27.12 3.55 -0.82
N ASP A 132 26.75 2.28 -0.89
CA ASP A 132 27.67 1.17 -1.20
C ASP A 132 28.20 1.28 -2.64
N THR A 133 27.38 1.77 -3.57
CA THR A 133 27.70 1.85 -5.01
C THR A 133 28.39 3.18 -5.38
N ALA A 134 27.85 4.30 -4.94
CA ALA A 134 28.34 5.64 -5.28
C ALA A 134 29.43 6.16 -4.32
N GLY A 135 29.63 5.47 -3.19
CA GLY A 135 30.58 5.85 -2.16
C GLY A 135 30.00 6.77 -1.07
N PRO A 136 30.70 6.93 0.06
CA PRO A 136 30.20 7.64 1.24
C PRO A 136 29.95 9.14 1.02
N ASP A 137 30.62 9.76 0.04
CA ASP A 137 30.44 11.17 -0.31
C ASP A 137 29.07 11.43 -1.00
N ALA A 138 28.36 10.37 -1.43
CA ALA A 138 26.99 10.44 -1.93
C ALA A 138 25.94 10.76 -0.85
N GLY A 139 26.35 11.02 0.40
CA GLY A 139 25.44 11.38 1.49
C GLY A 139 24.50 12.54 1.16
N GLY A 140 24.98 13.56 0.44
CA GLY A 140 24.14 14.68 0.01
C GLY A 140 23.12 14.33 -1.08
N TRP A 141 23.30 13.22 -1.79
CA TRP A 141 22.35 12.73 -2.79
C TRP A 141 21.14 12.08 -2.14
N ILE A 142 21.36 11.38 -1.03
CA ILE A 142 20.28 10.75 -0.27
C ILE A 142 19.23 11.79 0.14
N ASP A 143 19.67 12.98 0.54
CA ASP A 143 18.79 14.09 0.92
C ASP A 143 17.89 14.55 -0.25
N LEU A 144 18.39 14.50 -1.49
CA LEU A 144 17.60 14.82 -2.69
C LEU A 144 16.51 13.77 -2.98
N PHE A 145 16.71 12.53 -2.51
CA PHE A 145 15.78 11.41 -2.69
C PHE A 145 14.89 11.13 -1.47
N ARG A 146 14.88 12.01 -0.45
CA ARG A 146 13.98 11.88 0.71
C ARG A 146 12.56 12.28 0.34
N THR A 147 11.81 11.29 -0.11
CA THR A 147 10.39 11.34 -0.42
C THR A 147 9.79 9.98 -0.11
N GLU A 148 8.46 9.90 -0.05
CA GLU A 148 7.78 8.64 0.21
C GLU A 148 8.25 7.53 -0.75
N GLY A 149 8.48 6.34 -0.19
CA GLY A 149 8.96 5.20 -0.95
C GLY A 149 7.93 4.69 -1.97
N LEU A 150 8.41 4.11 -3.06
CA LEU A 150 7.60 3.40 -4.05
C LEU A 150 7.39 1.94 -3.63
N PRO A 151 6.22 1.31 -3.79
CA PRO A 151 4.93 1.91 -4.12
C PRO A 151 4.25 2.48 -2.86
N GLY A 152 3.84 3.75 -2.91
CA GLY A 152 3.09 4.42 -1.86
C GLY A 152 2.21 5.55 -2.41
N GLY A 153 1.29 6.02 -1.57
CA GLY A 153 0.39 7.14 -1.81
C GLY A 153 -1.01 6.91 -1.23
N SER A 154 -1.69 7.96 -0.78
CA SER A 154 -3.11 7.98 -0.40
C SER A 154 -3.55 9.44 -0.28
N ASN A 155 -4.82 9.75 -0.51
CA ASN A 155 -5.39 11.00 0.00
C ASN A 155 -6.47 10.70 1.03
N ALA A 156 -6.58 11.55 2.04
CA ALA A 156 -7.77 11.64 2.89
C ALA A 156 -7.96 13.07 3.38
N PHE A 157 -9.21 13.46 3.59
CA PHE A 157 -9.54 14.73 4.18
C PHE A 157 -10.88 14.69 4.92
N ALA A 158 -11.03 15.61 5.87
CA ALA A 158 -12.26 15.81 6.61
C ALA A 158 -12.65 17.29 6.58
N VAL A 159 -13.93 17.56 6.35
CA VAL A 159 -14.50 18.91 6.35
C VAL A 159 -15.59 19.02 7.41
N ALA A 160 -15.56 20.10 8.18
CA ALA A 160 -16.53 20.36 9.23
C ALA A 160 -17.91 20.68 8.66
N GLY A 161 -18.96 20.32 9.41
CA GLY A 161 -20.35 20.50 9.00
C GLY A 161 -20.72 21.95 8.65
N SER A 162 -20.07 22.93 9.26
CA SER A 162 -20.24 24.36 8.95
C SER A 162 -19.91 24.76 7.50
N LEU A 163 -19.17 23.91 6.78
CA LEU A 163 -18.82 24.13 5.37
C LEU A 163 -19.69 23.31 4.41
N THR A 164 -20.58 22.46 4.90
CA THR A 164 -21.31 21.47 4.10
C THR A 164 -22.77 21.85 3.90
N ALA A 165 -23.39 21.35 2.83
CA ALA A 165 -24.80 21.58 2.54
C ALA A 165 -25.75 20.93 3.56
N SER A 166 -25.36 19.79 4.13
CA SER A 166 -26.16 19.06 5.15
C SER A 166 -26.00 19.65 6.56
N GLY A 167 -24.98 20.48 6.79
CA GLY A 167 -24.59 20.92 8.13
C GLY A 167 -23.82 19.85 8.92
N MET A 168 -23.54 18.68 8.32
CA MET A 168 -22.87 17.54 8.96
C MET A 168 -21.48 17.31 8.36
N PRO A 169 -20.48 16.87 9.14
CA PRO A 169 -19.14 16.64 8.59
C PRO A 169 -19.08 15.59 7.48
N ILE A 170 -18.09 15.74 6.59
CA ILE A 170 -17.76 14.77 5.55
C ILE A 170 -16.31 14.30 5.73
N VAL A 171 -16.08 12.98 5.70
CA VAL A 171 -14.74 12.36 5.64
C VAL A 171 -14.59 11.65 4.30
N ALA A 172 -13.55 11.96 3.52
CA ALA A 172 -13.35 11.38 2.21
C ALA A 172 -11.90 10.96 2.00
N GLY A 173 -11.67 10.05 1.06
CA GLY A 173 -10.32 9.62 0.73
C GLY A 173 -10.26 8.54 -0.35
N ASP A 174 -9.03 8.27 -0.78
CA ASP A 174 -8.69 7.26 -1.76
C ASP A 174 -7.29 6.66 -1.48
N PRO A 175 -7.20 5.47 -0.88
CA PRO A 175 -5.90 4.81 -0.70
C PRO A 175 -5.29 4.45 -2.07
N HIS A 176 -4.01 4.76 -2.28
CA HIS A 176 -3.30 4.38 -3.49
C HIS A 176 -2.40 3.18 -3.26
N ARG A 177 -2.60 2.13 -4.05
CA ARG A 177 -1.81 0.89 -4.01
C ARG A 177 -1.66 0.32 -5.41
N VAL A 178 -0.96 -0.80 -5.51
CA VAL A 178 -1.02 -1.65 -6.70
C VAL A 178 -2.49 -2.04 -6.93
N ILE A 179 -2.96 -1.89 -8.16
CA ILE A 179 -4.32 -2.26 -8.57
C ILE A 179 -4.30 -3.76 -8.84
N GLU A 180 -4.95 -4.52 -7.99
CA GLU A 180 -5.02 -5.97 -8.08
C GLU A 180 -6.35 -6.43 -8.68
N ALA A 181 -6.34 -7.59 -9.34
CA ALA A 181 -7.52 -8.27 -9.87
C ALA A 181 -7.74 -9.60 -9.15
N PRO A 182 -8.72 -9.69 -8.22
CA PRO A 182 -9.61 -8.61 -7.77
C PRO A 182 -8.95 -7.68 -6.74
N GLY A 183 -9.55 -6.53 -6.46
CA GLY A 183 -8.95 -5.49 -5.60
C GLY A 183 -8.73 -5.94 -4.15
N CYS A 184 -7.73 -5.36 -3.46
CA CYS A 184 -7.36 -5.72 -2.09
C CYS A 184 -8.42 -5.38 -1.02
N TYR A 185 -9.26 -4.37 -1.26
CA TYR A 185 -10.39 -4.02 -0.40
C TYR A 185 -11.71 -4.61 -0.91
N ALA A 186 -12.48 -5.19 0.00
CA ALA A 186 -13.88 -5.53 -0.21
C ALA A 186 -14.79 -4.48 0.45
N GLN A 187 -15.86 -4.11 -0.24
CA GLN A 187 -16.95 -3.29 0.29
C GLN A 187 -17.87 -4.19 1.15
N VAL A 188 -18.34 -3.68 2.28
CA VAL A 188 -19.25 -4.42 3.17
C VAL A 188 -20.11 -3.49 4.04
N ARG A 189 -21.31 -3.93 4.40
CA ARG A 189 -22.05 -3.45 5.58
C ARG A 189 -22.14 -4.56 6.62
N LEU A 190 -21.83 -4.25 7.87
CA LEU A 190 -21.89 -5.14 9.02
C LEU A 190 -22.89 -4.58 10.04
N ALA A 191 -23.96 -5.32 10.34
CA ALA A 191 -25.00 -4.90 11.27
C ALA A 191 -25.25 -5.97 12.36
N CYS A 192 -25.00 -5.61 13.61
CA CYS A 192 -25.40 -6.39 14.78
C CYS A 192 -26.72 -5.84 15.33
N THR A 193 -27.72 -6.71 15.45
CA THR A 193 -29.07 -6.37 15.93
C THR A 193 -29.31 -6.74 17.39
N ASP A 194 -28.27 -7.25 18.08
CA ASP A 194 -28.31 -7.48 19.52
C ASP A 194 -28.65 -6.16 20.24
N PRO A 195 -29.75 -6.08 21.00
CA PRO A 195 -30.11 -4.85 21.71
C PRO A 195 -29.08 -4.41 22.75
N ASP A 196 -28.27 -5.34 23.28
CA ASP A 196 -27.25 -5.05 24.29
C ASP A 196 -25.88 -4.69 23.66
N ASP A 197 -25.68 -5.01 22.38
CA ASP A 197 -24.46 -4.69 21.63
C ASP A 197 -24.72 -4.34 20.13
N PRO A 198 -25.54 -3.31 19.84
CA PRO A 198 -25.96 -3.01 18.49
C PRO A 198 -24.92 -2.22 17.73
N PHE A 199 -24.70 -2.58 16.46
CA PHE A 199 -23.95 -1.74 15.52
C PHE A 199 -24.40 -1.85 14.08
N ASP A 200 -24.09 -0.82 13.29
CA ASP A 200 -24.29 -0.78 11.84
C ASP A 200 -23.15 0.04 11.21
N VAL A 201 -22.24 -0.65 10.53
CA VAL A 201 -21.05 -0.05 9.94
C VAL A 201 -20.95 -0.44 8.48
N THR A 202 -20.85 0.56 7.62
CA THR A 202 -20.50 0.37 6.20
C THR A 202 -19.08 0.81 5.97
N GLY A 203 -18.29 0.05 5.19
CA GLY A 203 -16.91 0.41 4.95
C GLY A 203 -16.15 -0.55 4.05
N LEU A 204 -14.82 -0.38 4.07
CA LEU A 204 -13.88 -1.18 3.29
C LEU A 204 -13.05 -2.06 4.23
N THR A 205 -12.88 -3.33 3.87
CA THR A 205 -12.09 -4.29 4.63
C THR A 205 -11.06 -4.98 3.74
N PHE A 206 -9.88 -5.30 4.27
CA PHE A 206 -8.96 -6.18 3.57
C PHE A 206 -9.58 -7.58 3.42
N VAL A 207 -9.47 -8.15 2.23
CA VAL A 207 -9.94 -9.52 1.99
C VAL A 207 -9.14 -10.49 2.87
N GLY A 208 -9.84 -11.24 3.71
CA GLY A 208 -9.24 -12.14 4.72
C GLY A 208 -9.09 -11.55 6.12
N VAL A 209 -9.55 -10.31 6.35
CA VAL A 209 -9.51 -9.65 7.67
C VAL A 209 -10.93 -9.27 8.14
N PRO A 210 -11.32 -9.58 9.39
CA PRO A 210 -12.67 -9.29 9.90
C PRO A 210 -12.88 -7.80 10.24
N GLY A 211 -14.13 -7.37 10.27
CA GLY A 211 -14.53 -6.00 10.61
C GLY A 211 -14.24 -4.99 9.50
N VAL A 212 -14.08 -3.72 9.90
CA VAL A 212 -13.76 -2.58 9.04
C VAL A 212 -12.66 -1.77 9.72
N GLN A 213 -11.40 -1.97 9.31
CA GLN A 213 -10.26 -1.47 10.08
C GLN A 213 -9.97 0.00 9.74
N HIS A 214 -9.89 0.33 8.46
CA HIS A 214 -9.31 1.59 8.00
C HIS A 214 -10.31 2.65 7.57
N PHE A 215 -11.47 2.26 6.99
CA PHE A 215 -12.41 3.19 6.37
C PHE A 215 -13.84 2.80 6.70
N GLY A 216 -14.49 3.54 7.60
CA GLY A 216 -15.81 3.17 8.10
C GLY A 216 -16.73 4.35 8.32
N HIS A 217 -18.03 4.07 8.16
CA HIS A 217 -19.14 4.95 8.49
C HIS A 217 -20.10 4.18 9.42
N ALA A 218 -20.19 4.60 10.68
CA ALA A 218 -20.97 3.94 11.75
C ALA A 218 -22.25 4.71 12.15
N GLY A 219 -22.82 5.47 11.22
CA GLY A 219 -24.04 6.26 11.44
C GLY A 219 -23.71 7.65 11.95
N SER A 220 -23.26 7.74 13.21
CA SER A 220 -22.96 9.01 13.88
C SER A 220 -21.49 9.42 13.82
N VAL A 221 -20.61 8.54 13.34
CA VAL A 221 -19.16 8.79 13.20
C VAL A 221 -18.65 8.14 11.92
N ALA A 222 -17.65 8.77 11.29
CA ALA A 222 -16.93 8.24 10.14
C ALA A 222 -15.43 8.46 10.29
N TRP A 223 -14.65 7.55 9.71
CA TRP A 223 -13.20 7.64 9.69
C TRP A 223 -12.59 7.14 8.39
N GLY A 224 -11.38 7.63 8.12
CA GLY A 224 -10.51 7.16 7.07
C GLY A 224 -9.04 7.36 7.46
N ILE A 225 -8.14 6.64 6.79
CA ILE A 225 -6.70 6.75 7.05
C ILE A 225 -5.89 7.07 5.80
N THR A 226 -4.70 7.64 6.00
CA THR A 226 -3.58 7.53 5.06
C THR A 226 -2.37 6.93 5.78
N ASN A 227 -1.40 6.39 5.05
CA ASN A 227 -0.11 6.00 5.63
C ASN A 227 0.59 7.24 6.23
N ALA A 228 1.06 7.16 7.47
CA ALA A 228 1.79 8.25 8.12
C ALA A 228 3.23 8.41 7.64
N VAL A 229 3.75 7.45 6.87
CA VAL A 229 5.16 7.39 6.43
C VAL A 229 6.13 7.46 7.61
N ALA A 230 5.69 6.93 8.76
CA ALA A 230 6.50 6.90 9.97
C ALA A 230 7.62 5.88 9.81
N ASP A 231 8.80 6.25 10.31
CA ASP A 231 9.98 5.42 10.35
C ASP A 231 9.88 4.40 11.49
N THR A 232 9.23 3.28 11.21
CA THR A 232 8.87 2.24 12.20
C THR A 232 9.82 1.07 12.25
N ASP A 233 10.63 0.86 11.21
CA ASP A 233 11.45 -0.33 11.05
C ASP A 233 12.91 -0.06 11.42
N ASP A 234 13.64 -1.03 11.97
CA ASP A 234 15.10 -0.98 12.04
C ASP A 234 15.72 -2.10 11.22
N VAL A 235 16.74 -1.73 10.46
CA VAL A 235 17.45 -2.62 9.54
C VAL A 235 18.89 -2.68 10.03
N TYR A 236 19.36 -3.88 10.35
CA TYR A 236 20.69 -4.12 10.88
C TYR A 236 21.49 -5.00 9.95
N ASP A 237 22.72 -4.59 9.64
CA ASP A 237 23.73 -5.50 9.10
C ASP A 237 24.20 -6.44 10.21
N GLU A 238 24.06 -7.74 9.95
CA GLU A 238 24.38 -8.81 10.88
C GLU A 238 25.75 -9.42 10.54
N GLU A 239 26.63 -9.52 11.55
CA GLU A 239 27.84 -10.34 11.44
C GLU A 239 27.53 -11.73 12.01
N LEU A 240 27.33 -12.70 11.11
CA LEU A 240 26.95 -14.07 11.46
C LEU A 240 28.09 -15.03 11.11
N LEU A 241 28.33 -16.04 11.95
CA LEU A 241 29.24 -17.12 11.60
C LEU A 241 28.75 -18.47 12.10
N ARG A 242 29.21 -19.53 11.43
CA ARG A 242 29.01 -20.90 11.87
C ARG A 242 30.12 -21.30 12.84
N HIS A 243 29.75 -21.75 14.03
CA HIS A 243 30.69 -22.25 15.03
C HIS A 243 30.17 -23.53 15.68
N ALA A 244 30.94 -24.62 15.56
CA ALA A 244 30.59 -25.93 16.15
C ALA A 244 29.16 -26.41 15.82
N GLY A 245 28.66 -26.14 14.61
CA GLY A 245 27.31 -26.52 14.16
C GLY A 245 26.19 -25.55 14.56
N ALA A 246 26.48 -24.54 15.39
CA ALA A 246 25.57 -23.43 15.69
C ALA A 246 25.81 -22.24 14.76
N VAL A 247 24.85 -21.32 14.73
CA VAL A 247 25.02 -19.97 14.17
C VAL A 247 25.10 -19.01 15.35
N ILE A 248 26.07 -18.09 15.31
CA ILE A 248 26.26 -17.05 16.31
C ILE A 248 26.34 -15.69 15.62
N ALA A 249 25.87 -14.65 16.31
CA ALA A 249 25.87 -13.26 15.83
C ALA A 249 26.81 -12.41 16.68
N ARG A 250 27.42 -11.38 16.10
CA ARG A 250 28.16 -10.37 16.86
C ARG A 250 27.18 -9.45 17.58
N GLY A 251 27.09 -9.58 18.89
CA GLY A 251 26.37 -8.69 19.78
C GLY A 251 27.30 -7.69 20.50
N PRO A 252 26.72 -6.78 21.31
CA PRO A 252 27.48 -5.79 22.07
C PRO A 252 28.41 -6.42 23.11
N ALA A 253 28.08 -7.59 23.63
CA ALA A 253 28.88 -8.31 24.63
C ALA A 253 29.86 -9.34 24.02
N GLY A 254 29.89 -9.49 22.69
CA GLY A 254 30.68 -10.50 21.99
C GLY A 254 29.83 -11.39 21.10
N TRP A 255 30.23 -12.64 20.91
CA TRP A 255 29.47 -13.60 20.09
C TRP A 255 28.30 -14.18 20.90
N GLU A 256 27.10 -14.09 20.34
CA GLU A 256 25.84 -14.48 20.98
C GLU A 256 25.13 -15.57 20.16
N PRO A 257 24.40 -16.50 20.79
CA PRO A 257 23.69 -17.57 20.08
C PRO A 257 22.54 -17.02 19.22
N VAL A 258 22.37 -17.56 18.01
CA VAL A 258 21.25 -17.24 17.12
C VAL A 258 20.22 -18.36 17.15
N ALA A 259 18.95 -18.02 17.36
CA ALA A 259 17.88 -18.99 17.23
C ALA A 259 17.74 -19.38 15.76
N ARG A 260 17.72 -20.69 15.49
CA ARG A 260 17.80 -21.25 14.13
C ARG A 260 16.80 -22.37 13.97
N ARG A 261 16.11 -22.39 12.84
CA ARG A 261 15.38 -23.56 12.33
C ARG A 261 15.56 -23.69 10.82
N THR A 262 15.45 -24.92 10.33
CA THR A 262 15.44 -25.22 8.90
C THR A 262 14.01 -25.51 8.47
N GLU A 263 13.61 -24.93 7.35
CA GLU A 263 12.32 -25.17 6.71
C GLU A 263 12.51 -25.63 5.27
N LEU A 264 11.55 -26.40 4.76
CA LEU A 264 11.51 -26.82 3.37
C LEU A 264 10.51 -25.96 2.60
N VAL A 265 10.96 -25.39 1.49
CA VAL A 265 10.13 -24.64 0.55
C VAL A 265 9.91 -25.50 -0.69
N ARG A 266 8.66 -25.75 -1.04
CA ARG A 266 8.31 -26.54 -2.22
C ARG A 266 8.08 -25.61 -3.41
N VAL A 267 8.73 -25.93 -4.52
CA VAL A 267 8.65 -25.14 -5.77
C VAL A 267 8.13 -26.04 -6.88
N ARG A 268 7.05 -25.61 -7.53
CA ARG A 268 6.48 -26.31 -8.68
C ARG A 268 7.42 -26.18 -9.88
N VAL A 269 7.74 -27.30 -10.54
CA VAL A 269 8.67 -27.37 -11.69
C VAL A 269 8.04 -27.96 -12.96
N GLY A 270 6.78 -28.36 -12.91
CA GLY A 270 6.04 -28.89 -14.06
C GLY A 270 4.91 -29.82 -13.65
N GLU A 271 4.24 -30.45 -14.62
CA GLU A 271 3.34 -31.58 -14.40
C GLU A 271 4.14 -32.88 -14.37
N HIS A 272 3.75 -33.87 -13.54
CA HIS A 272 4.40 -35.18 -13.55
C HIS A 272 4.20 -35.86 -14.92
N GLU A 273 5.28 -36.39 -15.52
CA GLU A 273 5.14 -37.36 -16.61
C GLU A 273 4.42 -38.62 -16.11
N GLU A 274 3.54 -39.16 -16.96
CA GLU A 274 2.71 -40.33 -16.72
C GLU A 274 3.49 -41.48 -16.05
N ARG A 275 3.14 -41.81 -14.80
CA ARG A 275 3.53 -43.11 -14.22
C ARG A 275 2.42 -44.12 -14.43
N PRO A 276 2.68 -45.28 -15.05
CA PRO A 276 1.72 -46.38 -15.05
C PRO A 276 1.45 -46.79 -13.60
N LEU A 277 0.17 -46.86 -13.22
CA LEU A 277 -0.28 -47.42 -11.95
C LEU A 277 0.25 -48.87 -11.81
N GLY A 278 1.34 -49.02 -11.07
CA GLY A 278 2.07 -50.29 -11.02
C GLY A 278 3.15 -50.38 -9.94
N ALA A 279 2.97 -49.73 -8.78
CA ALA A 279 3.81 -49.99 -7.60
C ALA A 279 3.03 -49.76 -6.29
N ARG A 280 2.22 -50.77 -5.94
CA ARG A 280 1.71 -51.12 -4.60
C ARG A 280 1.29 -49.98 -3.65
N SER A 281 0.02 -49.63 -3.74
CA SER A 281 -0.86 -49.43 -2.57
C SER A 281 -2.30 -49.80 -2.97
N ALA A 282 -3.00 -50.52 -2.08
CA ALA A 282 -4.28 -51.16 -2.36
C ALA A 282 -5.43 -50.14 -2.53
N PRO A 283 -6.47 -50.45 -3.34
CA PRO A 283 -7.48 -49.47 -3.74
C PRO A 283 -8.56 -49.29 -2.68
N ILE A 284 -8.96 -48.04 -2.42
CA ILE A 284 -10.28 -47.69 -1.90
C ILE A 284 -10.90 -46.67 -2.86
N GLY A 285 -12.05 -47.03 -3.44
CA GLY A 285 -12.98 -46.10 -4.08
C GLY A 285 -12.61 -45.67 -5.50
N GLY A 286 -13.38 -46.12 -6.48
CA GLY A 286 -13.09 -45.89 -7.89
C GLY A 286 -13.33 -44.46 -8.36
N SER A 287 -12.35 -43.92 -9.08
CA SER A 287 -12.55 -43.14 -10.29
C SER A 287 -11.43 -43.53 -11.26
N LYS A 288 -11.78 -43.78 -12.53
CA LYS A 288 -10.79 -43.89 -13.60
C LYS A 288 -10.40 -42.47 -13.99
N GLY A 289 -9.45 -41.88 -13.26
CA GLY A 289 -8.80 -40.63 -13.61
C GLY A 289 -7.31 -40.86 -13.79
N VAL A 290 -6.72 -40.25 -14.81
CA VAL A 290 -5.26 -40.09 -14.89
C VAL A 290 -4.88 -39.09 -13.80
N ASP A 291 -4.07 -39.52 -12.83
CA ASP A 291 -3.56 -38.62 -11.79
C ASP A 291 -2.43 -37.78 -12.39
N ARG A 292 -2.80 -36.65 -13.02
CA ARG A 292 -1.83 -35.60 -13.40
C ARG A 292 -1.47 -34.82 -12.15
N GLY A 293 -0.56 -35.37 -11.35
CA GLY A 293 -0.01 -34.67 -10.18
C GLY A 293 0.98 -33.58 -10.60
N ASP A 294 1.09 -32.51 -9.82
CA ASP A 294 2.17 -31.53 -10.00
C ASP A 294 3.51 -32.09 -9.51
N ALA A 295 4.59 -31.75 -10.22
CA ALA A 295 5.96 -32.07 -9.83
C ALA A 295 6.59 -30.92 -9.04
N TYR A 296 7.28 -31.25 -7.95
CA TYR A 296 7.88 -30.28 -7.03
C TYR A 296 9.34 -30.61 -6.76
N VAL A 297 10.17 -29.58 -6.63
CA VAL A 297 11.45 -29.64 -5.92
C VAL A 297 11.27 -29.02 -4.54
N ALA A 298 12.17 -29.37 -3.60
CA ALA A 298 12.16 -28.81 -2.26
C ALA A 298 13.54 -28.20 -1.98
N ASP A 299 13.53 -26.93 -1.60
CA ASP A 299 14.72 -26.18 -1.19
C ASP A 299 14.73 -26.01 0.33
N GLU A 300 15.88 -26.23 0.95
CA GLU A 300 16.06 -25.94 2.37
C GLU A 300 16.40 -24.47 2.57
N ILE A 301 15.69 -23.83 3.50
CA ILE A 301 16.03 -22.49 3.97
C ILE A 301 16.30 -22.50 5.47
N GLU A 302 17.20 -21.63 5.90
CA GLU A 302 17.39 -21.32 7.31
C GLU A 302 16.60 -20.07 7.67
N VAL A 303 15.83 -20.18 8.75
CA VAL A 303 15.19 -19.07 9.44
C VAL A 303 16.00 -18.79 10.70
N LEU A 304 16.53 -17.58 10.79
CA LEU A 304 17.45 -17.14 11.85
C LEU A 304 16.86 -15.93 12.57
N VAL A 305 17.00 -15.90 13.89
CA VAL A 305 16.52 -14.80 14.73
C VAL A 305 17.63 -14.38 15.69
N THR A 306 18.03 -13.12 15.58
CA THR A 306 18.96 -12.47 16.51
C THR A 306 18.17 -11.66 17.54
N ASP A 307 18.85 -11.11 18.55
CA ASP A 307 18.23 -10.18 19.51
C ASP A 307 17.66 -8.92 18.83
N ARG A 308 18.21 -8.56 17.66
CA ARG A 308 17.76 -7.43 16.85
C ARG A 308 16.50 -7.76 16.08
N GLY A 309 16.36 -8.98 15.56
CA GLY A 309 15.14 -9.44 14.90
C GLY A 309 15.36 -10.63 13.96
N PRO A 310 14.34 -11.04 13.20
CA PRO A 310 14.49 -12.00 12.11
C PRO A 310 15.52 -11.54 11.08
N VAL A 311 16.41 -12.45 10.66
CA VAL A 311 17.31 -12.26 9.51
C VAL A 311 16.51 -12.49 8.23
N ILE A 312 16.23 -11.40 7.51
CA ILE A 312 15.38 -11.42 6.30
C ILE A 312 16.17 -11.62 5.00
N LEU A 313 17.46 -11.26 4.98
CA LEU A 313 18.34 -11.39 3.81
C LEU A 313 19.65 -12.07 4.21
N GLY A 314 20.21 -12.87 3.30
CA GLY A 314 21.51 -13.52 3.49
C GLY A 314 21.51 -14.67 4.51
N GLY A 315 22.62 -14.78 5.26
CA GLY A 315 22.89 -15.83 6.24
C GLY A 315 24.39 -15.86 6.61
N PRO A 316 24.83 -16.82 7.44
CA PRO A 316 26.24 -16.92 7.88
C PRO A 316 27.23 -17.27 6.77
N ASP A 317 26.75 -17.74 5.62
CA ASP A 317 27.58 -18.08 4.46
C ASP A 317 27.45 -17.06 3.32
N ALA A 318 26.74 -15.95 3.54
CA ALA A 318 26.54 -14.87 2.57
C ALA A 318 27.46 -13.69 2.88
N ASP A 319 27.80 -12.90 1.84
CA ASP A 319 28.62 -11.69 1.99
C ASP A 319 27.99 -10.63 2.91
N ARG A 320 26.65 -10.65 2.99
CA ARG A 320 25.85 -9.74 3.81
C ARG A 320 24.65 -10.48 4.38
N ALA A 321 24.38 -10.27 5.66
CA ALA A 321 23.15 -10.69 6.31
C ALA A 321 22.45 -9.47 6.90
N VAL A 322 21.11 -9.41 6.78
CA VAL A 322 20.33 -8.27 7.25
C VAL A 322 19.18 -8.76 8.13
N SER A 323 19.05 -8.20 9.33
CA SER A 323 17.89 -8.40 10.19
C SER A 323 16.94 -7.21 10.20
N LEU A 324 15.66 -7.50 10.42
CA LEU A 324 14.58 -6.52 10.46
C LEU A 324 13.90 -6.55 11.82
N ARG A 325 13.83 -5.38 12.47
CA ARG A 325 13.07 -5.18 13.71
C ARG A 325 11.87 -4.29 13.43
N THR A 326 10.68 -4.77 13.76
CA THR A 326 9.43 -4.01 13.59
C THR A 326 8.66 -3.95 14.91
N PRO A 327 7.75 -2.97 15.10
CA PRO A 327 6.90 -2.91 16.29
C PRO A 327 6.09 -4.19 16.47
N ALA A 328 5.55 -4.74 15.38
CA ALA A 328 4.78 -5.99 15.42
C ALA A 328 5.61 -7.18 15.90
N PHE A 329 6.87 -7.29 15.46
CA PHE A 329 7.76 -8.34 15.93
C PHE A 329 8.09 -8.19 17.43
N VAL A 330 8.40 -6.96 17.87
CA VAL A 330 8.82 -6.68 19.25
C VAL A 330 7.66 -6.87 20.24
N LEU A 331 6.49 -6.33 19.91
CA LEU A 331 5.31 -6.40 20.76
C LEU A 331 4.61 -7.75 20.67
N GLY A 332 4.79 -8.47 19.54
CA GLY A 332 3.99 -9.66 19.26
C GLY A 332 2.52 -9.31 19.11
N ASP A 333 2.21 -8.16 18.52
CA ASP A 333 0.87 -7.57 18.40
C ASP A 333 0.76 -6.76 17.09
N LEU A 334 -0.42 -6.75 16.48
CA LEU A 334 -0.75 -5.99 15.26
C LEU A 334 -1.84 -4.93 15.50
N GLY A 335 -2.42 -4.87 16.69
CA GLY A 335 -3.47 -3.94 17.08
C GLY A 335 -4.89 -4.40 16.71
N PHE A 336 -5.12 -5.71 16.65
CA PHE A 336 -6.42 -6.27 16.29
C PHE A 336 -7.49 -6.07 17.37
N ASP A 337 -7.10 -5.81 18.62
CA ASP A 337 -8.03 -5.42 19.69
C ASP A 337 -8.75 -4.08 19.40
N ALA A 338 -8.25 -3.28 18.46
CA ALA A 338 -8.93 -2.06 18.01
C ALA A 338 -10.19 -2.33 17.17
N ILE A 339 -10.28 -3.48 16.48
CA ILE A 339 -11.27 -3.69 15.40
C ILE A 339 -12.70 -3.72 15.95
N LEU A 340 -12.94 -4.45 17.04
CA LEU A 340 -14.29 -4.59 17.59
C LEU A 340 -14.78 -3.27 18.25
N PRO A 341 -13.97 -2.56 19.05
CA PRO A 341 -14.28 -1.21 19.50
C PRO A 341 -14.58 -0.22 18.36
N LEU A 342 -13.91 -0.32 17.21
CA LEU A 342 -14.22 0.50 16.04
C LEU A 342 -15.64 0.26 15.52
N LEU A 343 -16.10 -1.00 15.46
CA LEU A 343 -17.47 -1.32 15.02
C LEU A 343 -18.54 -0.75 15.99
N ARG A 344 -18.22 -0.73 17.29
CA ARG A 344 -19.09 -0.21 18.35
C ARG A 344 -19.07 1.32 18.48
N SER A 345 -18.08 1.99 17.88
CA SER A 345 -17.86 3.43 18.08
C SER A 345 -18.98 4.30 17.47
N ARG A 346 -19.38 5.33 18.21
CA ARG A 346 -20.44 6.30 17.82
C ARG A 346 -19.99 7.76 17.88
N THR A 347 -18.76 8.00 18.31
CA THR A 347 -18.18 9.35 18.46
C THR A 347 -16.76 9.35 17.93
N ALA A 348 -16.25 10.53 17.55
CA ALA A 348 -14.86 10.67 17.10
C ALA A 348 -13.87 10.25 18.18
N ALA A 349 -14.18 10.57 19.45
CA ALA A 349 -13.40 10.14 20.61
C ALA A 349 -13.40 8.61 20.80
N GLY A 350 -14.52 7.94 20.54
CA GLY A 350 -14.59 6.47 20.60
C GLY A 350 -13.71 5.80 19.56
N VAL A 351 -13.74 6.30 18.32
CA VAL A 351 -12.84 5.84 17.26
C VAL A 351 -11.39 6.10 17.63
N ALA A 352 -11.06 7.32 18.10
CA ALA A 352 -9.69 7.65 18.50
C ALA A 352 -9.18 6.74 19.63
N SER A 353 -10.04 6.41 20.60
CA SER A 353 -9.69 5.50 21.71
C SER A 353 -9.53 4.06 21.25
N ALA A 354 -10.34 3.58 20.31
CA ALA A 354 -10.14 2.26 19.71
C ALA A 354 -8.75 2.13 19.07
N TYR A 355 -8.25 3.20 18.45
CA TYR A 355 -6.91 3.25 17.88
C TYR A 355 -5.77 3.34 18.91
N ASP A 356 -6.04 3.45 20.21
CA ASP A 356 -4.99 3.41 21.24
C ASP A 356 -4.29 2.04 21.28
N ASP A 357 -5.03 0.96 20.97
CA ASP A 357 -4.52 -0.41 20.85
C ASP A 357 -3.88 -0.69 19.48
N TRP A 358 -3.93 0.26 18.54
CA TRP A 358 -3.36 0.06 17.20
C TRP A 358 -1.83 0.04 17.21
N VAL A 359 -1.22 -0.92 16.51
CA VAL A 359 0.24 -1.09 16.46
C VAL A 359 0.83 -0.68 15.12
N ALA A 360 0.44 -1.35 14.04
CA ALA A 360 1.00 -1.13 12.71
C ALA A 360 -0.07 -1.42 11.64
N PRO A 361 0.00 -0.80 10.44
CA PRO A 361 0.89 0.29 10.07
C PRO A 361 0.57 1.57 10.85
N VAL A 362 1.54 2.49 10.95
CA VAL A 362 1.29 3.81 11.54
C VAL A 362 0.58 4.69 10.51
N ASN A 363 -0.56 5.24 10.91
CA ASN A 363 -1.51 5.88 10.01
C ASN A 363 -1.84 7.31 10.46
N ASN A 364 -2.13 8.19 9.51
CA ASN A 364 -2.89 9.41 9.77
C ASN A 364 -4.38 9.04 9.81
N LEU A 365 -5.01 9.10 10.97
CA LEU A 365 -6.46 8.98 11.16
C LEU A 365 -7.13 10.33 10.92
N LEU A 366 -8.13 10.35 10.05
CA LEU A 366 -9.10 11.45 9.86
C LEU A 366 -10.44 10.94 10.38
N VAL A 367 -11.01 11.61 11.36
CA VAL A 367 -12.27 11.19 11.99
C VAL A 367 -13.20 12.38 12.20
N ALA A 368 -14.49 12.15 11.99
CA ALA A 368 -15.52 13.13 12.30
C ALA A 368 -16.81 12.49 12.82
N ASP A 369 -17.59 13.24 13.62
CA ASP A 369 -18.88 12.78 14.15
C ASP A 369 -20.01 13.80 13.99
N THR A 370 -21.26 13.36 14.19
CA THR A 370 -22.47 14.19 14.06
C THR A 370 -22.59 15.26 15.15
N ALA A 371 -21.75 15.23 16.18
CA ALA A 371 -21.65 16.33 17.15
C ALA A 371 -20.75 17.47 16.64
N GLY A 372 -20.14 17.32 15.46
CA GLY A 372 -19.32 18.33 14.81
C GLY A 372 -17.84 18.22 15.13
N HIS A 373 -17.38 17.17 15.82
CA HIS A 373 -15.95 16.95 16.03
C HIS A 373 -15.30 16.55 14.72
N VAL A 374 -14.12 17.12 14.44
CA VAL A 374 -13.27 16.78 13.30
C VAL A 374 -11.82 16.77 13.80
N GLU A 375 -11.15 15.63 13.67
CA GLU A 375 -9.78 15.43 14.16
C GLU A 375 -8.92 14.72 13.12
N HIS A 376 -7.64 15.13 13.08
CA HIS A 376 -6.56 14.36 12.49
C HIS A 376 -5.58 13.95 13.60
N ARG A 377 -5.17 12.69 13.60
CA ARG A 377 -4.19 12.16 14.56
C ARG A 377 -3.32 11.09 13.92
N VAL A 378 -2.04 11.05 14.25
CA VAL A 378 -1.18 9.90 13.94
C VAL A 378 -1.41 8.79 14.96
N VAL A 379 -1.72 7.58 14.50
CA VAL A 379 -2.04 6.41 15.33
C VAL A 379 -1.13 5.23 14.97
N GLY A 380 -0.77 4.40 15.95
CA GLY A 380 0.19 3.29 15.81
C GLY A 380 1.40 3.43 16.73
N ARG A 381 2.39 2.53 16.58
CA ARG A 381 3.60 2.49 17.40
C ARG A 381 4.83 2.91 16.60
N VAL A 382 5.42 4.04 17.00
CA VAL A 382 6.67 4.56 16.42
C VAL A 382 7.78 4.43 17.47
N PRO A 383 8.88 3.74 17.17
CA PRO A 383 10.01 3.65 18.10
C PRO A 383 10.62 5.04 18.39
N GLU A 384 10.98 5.31 19.65
CA GLU A 384 11.73 6.52 19.97
C GLU A 384 13.16 6.44 19.43
N ARG A 385 13.57 7.50 18.73
CA ARG A 385 14.93 7.68 18.21
C ARG A 385 15.60 8.88 18.87
N GLU A 386 16.93 8.84 19.02
CA GLU A 386 17.68 9.99 19.53
C GLU A 386 17.59 11.18 18.57
N THR A 387 17.25 12.36 19.09
CA THR A 387 17.13 13.60 18.31
C THR A 387 18.44 13.92 17.60
N GLY A 388 18.39 14.09 16.27
CA GLY A 388 19.57 14.41 15.45
C GLY A 388 20.43 13.21 15.07
N ALA A 389 20.12 12.00 15.57
CA ALA A 389 20.73 10.78 15.03
C ALA A 389 20.19 10.55 13.60
N PRO A 390 21.05 10.30 12.61
CA PRO A 390 20.58 10.04 11.28
C PRO A 390 19.76 8.75 11.27
N ARG A 391 18.51 8.83 10.77
CA ARG A 391 17.57 7.69 10.58
C ARG A 391 18.04 6.78 9.44
N ARG A 392 19.27 6.29 9.54
CA ARG A 392 19.97 5.48 8.55
C ARG A 392 19.80 3.99 8.88
N SER A 393 19.91 3.15 7.85
CA SER A 393 20.41 1.77 8.03
C SER A 393 21.74 1.85 8.78
N ASN A 394 21.97 1.02 9.79
CA ASN A 394 23.21 1.06 10.56
C ASN A 394 24.34 0.46 9.71
N PRO A 395 25.16 1.25 8.99
CA PRO A 395 26.10 0.70 8.04
C PRO A 395 27.28 0.11 8.81
N ARG A 396 27.81 -1.01 8.32
CA ARG A 396 29.11 -1.54 8.75
C ARG A 396 30.21 -0.46 8.59
N THR A 397 30.53 0.27 9.65
CA THR A 397 31.77 1.04 9.72
C THR A 397 32.92 0.08 10.06
N SER A 398 34.09 0.34 9.46
CA SER A 398 35.30 -0.49 9.42
C SER A 398 35.75 -1.19 10.72
N ASP A 399 36.71 -2.12 10.58
CA ASP A 399 37.38 -2.98 11.59
C ASP A 399 37.81 -2.34 12.92
N THR A 400 37.64 -1.03 13.11
CA THR A 400 38.04 -0.30 14.31
C THR A 400 36.92 0.48 15.00
N GLN A 401 35.68 0.47 14.50
CA GLN A 401 34.51 0.97 15.23
C GLN A 401 33.29 0.09 14.97
N PRO A 402 32.73 -0.62 15.98
CA PRO A 402 31.44 -1.25 15.82
C PRO A 402 30.46 -0.13 15.45
N ALA A 403 29.72 -0.31 14.35
CA ALA A 403 28.70 0.62 13.91
C ALA A 403 27.83 0.97 15.12
N HIS A 404 28.01 2.19 15.65
CA HIS A 404 27.37 2.59 16.91
C HIS A 404 25.87 2.41 16.70
N LEU A 405 25.35 1.41 17.38
CA LEU A 405 23.96 1.00 17.41
C LEU A 405 23.14 2.29 17.57
N VAL A 406 22.43 2.72 16.53
CA VAL A 406 21.25 3.56 16.77
C VAL A 406 20.28 2.62 17.46
N GLN A 407 20.44 2.50 18.77
CA GLN A 407 19.43 1.91 19.63
C GLN A 407 18.22 2.81 19.44
N THR A 408 17.15 2.26 18.87
CA THR A 408 15.84 2.65 19.37
C THR A 408 15.95 2.59 20.88
N ARG A 409 15.59 3.69 21.55
CA ARG A 409 15.33 3.57 22.98
C ARG A 409 14.27 2.48 23.14
N SER A 410 14.26 1.79 24.26
CA SER A 410 13.23 0.77 24.53
C SER A 410 11.80 1.34 24.67
N GLY A 411 11.56 2.58 24.22
CA GLY A 411 10.32 3.32 24.34
C GLY A 411 9.67 3.65 22.99
N TRP A 412 8.45 4.16 23.07
CA TRP A 412 7.61 4.53 21.94
C TRP A 412 7.32 6.03 22.01
N VAL A 413 7.18 6.69 20.86
CA VAL A 413 6.81 8.11 20.82
C VAL A 413 5.42 8.27 21.42
N GLU A 414 5.33 8.90 22.61
CA GLU A 414 4.05 9.06 23.33
C GLU A 414 3.17 10.17 22.74
N ASP A 415 3.73 11.34 22.42
CA ASP A 415 3.01 12.49 21.88
C ASP A 415 3.08 12.50 20.35
N LEU A 416 2.24 11.66 19.74
CA LEU A 416 2.09 11.56 18.28
C LEU A 416 1.39 12.81 17.69
N PRO A 417 1.77 13.25 16.47
CA PRO A 417 1.19 14.45 15.87
C PRO A 417 -0.34 14.41 15.75
N ARG A 418 -0.99 15.54 16.04
CA ARG A 418 -2.45 15.73 15.96
C ARG A 418 -2.81 17.14 15.49
N ARG A 419 -3.96 17.28 14.84
CA ARG A 419 -4.49 18.56 14.34
C ARG A 419 -6.01 18.60 14.45
N SER A 420 -6.55 19.81 14.55
CA SER A 420 -7.98 20.09 14.51
C SER A 420 -8.23 21.30 13.61
N GLY A 421 -9.39 21.35 12.96
CA GLY A 421 -9.71 22.42 12.03
C GLY A 421 -10.97 22.14 11.23
N SER A 422 -11.43 23.13 10.45
CA SER A 422 -12.61 23.00 9.59
C SER A 422 -12.33 22.24 8.29
N ILE A 423 -11.08 22.22 7.84
CA ILE A 423 -10.58 21.42 6.71
C ILE A 423 -9.28 20.77 7.16
N LEU A 424 -9.25 19.44 7.22
CA LEU A 424 -8.06 18.66 7.51
C LEU A 424 -7.73 17.81 6.28
N VAL A 425 -6.48 17.86 5.84
CA VAL A 425 -5.99 17.12 4.67
C VAL A 425 -4.76 16.32 5.05
N SER A 426 -4.66 15.11 4.52
CA SER A 426 -3.46 14.28 4.53
C SER A 426 -3.28 13.65 3.16
N ALA A 427 -2.09 13.83 2.60
CA ALA A 427 -1.67 13.19 1.35
C ALA A 427 -0.29 12.53 1.53
N ASN A 428 -0.07 11.90 2.70
CA ASN A 428 1.23 11.37 3.15
C ASN A 428 2.32 12.43 3.36
N ASP A 429 1.94 13.71 3.35
CA ASP A 429 2.80 14.86 3.48
C ASP A 429 3.27 15.08 4.92
N ARG A 430 4.40 15.80 5.06
CA ARG A 430 4.81 16.37 6.34
C ARG A 430 3.88 17.53 6.69
N ALA A 431 2.76 17.22 7.34
CA ALA A 431 1.70 18.19 7.60
C ALA A 431 2.11 19.34 8.55
N THR A 432 2.98 19.07 9.53
CA THR A 432 3.51 20.06 10.48
C THR A 432 4.98 19.76 10.81
N GLU A 433 5.64 20.65 11.54
CA GLU A 433 7.01 20.41 12.03
C GLU A 433 7.11 19.18 12.95
N ASP A 434 6.07 18.92 13.77
CA ASP A 434 6.02 17.80 14.71
C ASP A 434 6.13 16.43 14.03
N PHE A 435 5.80 16.31 12.74
CA PHE A 435 5.99 15.07 11.98
C PHE A 435 7.48 14.66 11.90
N GLY A 436 8.43 15.58 12.12
CA GLY A 436 9.85 15.23 12.25
C GLY A 436 10.16 14.26 13.40
N ARG A 437 9.25 14.11 14.36
CA ARG A 437 9.36 13.11 15.44
C ARG A 437 9.16 11.69 14.92
N ILE A 438 8.31 11.49 13.91
CA ILE A 438 7.92 10.15 13.46
C ILE A 438 8.65 9.67 12.22
N GLY A 439 9.22 10.56 11.40
CA GLY A 439 9.88 10.18 10.16
C GLY A 439 10.44 11.38 9.42
N ASP A 440 10.91 11.14 8.21
CA ASP A 440 11.51 12.17 7.36
C ASP A 440 11.16 12.04 5.87
N ASP A 441 10.87 10.83 5.40
CA ASP A 441 10.70 10.52 3.98
C ASP A 441 9.25 10.75 3.53
N PHE A 442 8.61 11.84 3.98
CA PHE A 442 7.21 12.13 3.66
C PHE A 442 7.01 12.48 2.18
N ALA A 443 5.78 12.36 1.70
CA ALA A 443 5.42 12.89 0.39
C ALA A 443 5.63 14.41 0.34
N ARG A 444 5.92 14.92 -0.87
CA ARG A 444 5.90 16.36 -1.13
C ARG A 444 4.46 16.90 -1.00
N PRO A 445 4.27 18.15 -0.53
CA PRO A 445 2.95 18.64 -0.13
C PRO A 445 2.02 18.93 -1.32
N PHE A 446 2.47 18.78 -2.57
CA PHE A 446 1.75 19.18 -3.78
C PHE A 446 0.31 18.64 -3.85
N ARG A 447 0.10 17.35 -3.56
CA ARG A 447 -1.27 16.76 -3.50
C ARG A 447 -2.09 17.35 -2.36
N ALA A 448 -1.53 17.45 -1.16
CA ALA A 448 -2.21 17.99 0.02
C ALA A 448 -2.62 19.46 -0.18
N ASP A 449 -1.73 20.26 -0.75
CA ASP A 449 -1.97 21.68 -1.05
C ASP A 449 -3.03 21.83 -2.12
N ARG A 450 -3.01 21.00 -3.16
CA ARG A 450 -4.04 21.00 -4.22
C ARG A 450 -5.42 20.64 -3.67
N ILE A 451 -5.52 19.61 -2.84
CA ILE A 451 -6.77 19.23 -2.18
C ILE A 451 -7.30 20.38 -1.33
N ARG A 452 -6.43 20.99 -0.51
CA ARG A 452 -6.81 22.12 0.35
C ARG A 452 -7.31 23.31 -0.47
N GLU A 453 -6.56 23.71 -1.50
CA GLU A 453 -6.93 24.79 -2.43
C GLU A 453 -8.32 24.54 -3.04
N ARG A 454 -8.57 23.32 -3.51
CA ARG A 454 -9.85 22.94 -4.11
C ARG A 454 -11.01 23.02 -3.11
N LEU A 455 -10.82 22.48 -1.91
CA LEU A 455 -11.86 22.51 -0.87
C LEU A 455 -12.17 23.93 -0.40
N GLU A 456 -11.14 24.77 -0.21
CA GLU A 456 -11.30 26.18 0.17
C GLU A 456 -12.02 26.98 -0.92
N ALA A 457 -11.64 26.78 -2.19
CA ALA A 457 -12.28 27.44 -3.32
C ALA A 457 -13.77 27.04 -3.46
N LEU A 458 -14.07 25.74 -3.30
CA LEU A 458 -15.45 25.25 -3.32
C LEU A 458 -16.27 25.81 -2.15
N ALA A 459 -15.72 25.79 -0.93
CA ALA A 459 -16.38 26.32 0.26
C ALA A 459 -16.64 27.83 0.18
N ALA A 460 -15.75 28.59 -0.48
CA ALA A 460 -15.95 30.01 -0.74
C ALA A 460 -17.06 30.28 -1.76
N ALA A 461 -17.29 29.35 -2.70
CA ALA A 461 -18.35 29.46 -3.70
C ALA A 461 -19.74 29.03 -3.16
N GLY A 462 -19.78 28.16 -2.16
CA GLY A 462 -21.00 27.73 -1.50
C GLY A 462 -20.81 26.49 -0.62
N PRO A 463 -21.88 26.01 0.03
CA PRO A 463 -21.82 24.80 0.86
C PRO A 463 -21.36 23.57 0.07
N LEU A 464 -20.43 22.81 0.62
CA LEU A 464 -19.87 21.60 0.03
C LEU A 464 -20.91 20.47 -0.02
N THR A 465 -21.02 19.80 -1.17
CA THR A 465 -21.81 18.58 -1.31
C THR A 465 -20.89 17.35 -1.38
N PRO A 466 -21.37 16.14 -1.06
CA PRO A 466 -20.56 14.93 -1.16
C PRO A 466 -20.06 14.65 -2.59
N ALA A 467 -20.84 15.02 -3.61
CA ALA A 467 -20.40 14.94 -5.00
C ALA A 467 -19.23 15.89 -5.30
N ALA A 468 -19.33 17.17 -4.90
CA ALA A 468 -18.26 18.14 -5.11
C ALA A 468 -16.98 17.79 -4.35
N VAL A 469 -17.11 17.20 -3.14
CA VAL A 469 -16.01 16.61 -2.38
C VAL A 469 -15.38 15.43 -3.13
N GLY A 470 -16.19 14.53 -3.70
CA GLY A 470 -15.72 13.44 -4.53
C GLY A 470 -14.92 13.91 -5.75
N ASP A 471 -15.35 14.99 -6.39
CA ASP A 471 -14.65 15.58 -7.55
C ASP A 471 -13.26 16.12 -7.20
N VAL A 472 -12.99 16.44 -5.93
CA VAL A 472 -11.63 16.81 -5.48
C VAL A 472 -10.67 15.64 -5.59
N LEU A 473 -11.10 14.42 -5.23
CA LEU A 473 -10.29 13.20 -5.38
C LEU A 473 -10.03 12.84 -6.84
N ALA A 474 -10.86 13.34 -7.77
CA ALA A 474 -10.70 13.18 -9.21
C ALA A 474 -9.87 14.30 -9.87
N ASP A 475 -9.28 15.23 -9.11
CA ASP A 475 -8.50 16.34 -9.69
C ASP A 475 -7.21 15.84 -10.37
N VAL A 476 -7.08 16.16 -11.66
CA VAL A 476 -5.98 15.72 -12.54
C VAL A 476 -5.01 16.86 -12.87
N ARG A 477 -5.01 17.95 -12.09
CA ARG A 477 -4.12 19.07 -12.36
C ARG A 477 -2.71 18.76 -11.85
N GLN A 478 -1.74 18.86 -12.75
CA GLN A 478 -0.32 18.72 -12.43
C GLN A 478 0.17 19.95 -11.65
N THR A 479 0.57 19.72 -10.40
CA THR A 479 1.13 20.74 -9.50
C THR A 479 2.65 20.63 -9.34
N ALA A 480 3.19 19.43 -9.10
CA ALA A 480 4.64 19.22 -8.96
C ALA A 480 5.45 19.59 -10.22
N GLY A 481 4.84 19.44 -11.40
CA GLY A 481 5.41 19.77 -12.70
C GLY A 481 5.71 21.25 -12.93
N ALA A 482 5.31 22.14 -12.00
CA ALA A 482 5.63 23.56 -12.06
C ALA A 482 7.15 23.80 -12.17
N ALA A 483 7.98 23.07 -11.41
CA ALA A 483 9.43 23.23 -11.46
C ALA A 483 10.02 22.94 -12.86
N LEU A 484 9.46 21.95 -13.58
CA LEU A 484 9.88 21.66 -14.95
C LEU A 484 9.43 22.76 -15.92
N LEU A 485 8.22 23.28 -15.75
CA LEU A 485 7.71 24.38 -16.58
C LEU A 485 8.50 25.68 -16.34
N ASP A 486 8.88 25.97 -15.10
CA ASP A 486 9.72 27.12 -14.74
C ASP A 486 11.13 26.98 -15.35
N ALA A 487 11.68 25.77 -15.41
CA ALA A 487 12.94 25.49 -16.11
C ALA A 487 12.79 25.67 -17.63
N ILE A 488 11.70 25.18 -18.23
CA ILE A 488 11.37 25.38 -19.66
C ILE A 488 11.23 26.87 -19.99
N GLU A 489 10.62 27.66 -19.11
CA GLU A 489 10.46 29.11 -19.29
C GLU A 489 11.81 29.84 -19.38
N GLN A 490 12.83 29.39 -18.64
CA GLN A 490 14.16 30.00 -18.65
C GLN A 490 14.97 29.74 -19.93
N LEU A 491 14.57 28.75 -20.74
CA LEU A 491 15.31 28.38 -21.94
C LEU A 491 15.24 29.46 -23.03
N VAL A 492 16.41 29.76 -23.60
CA VAL A 492 16.61 30.65 -24.75
C VAL A 492 17.35 29.91 -25.86
N ASP A 493 17.34 30.47 -27.08
CA ASP A 493 18.09 29.96 -28.24
C ASP A 493 17.78 28.51 -28.67
N LEU A 494 16.53 28.07 -28.45
CA LEU A 494 16.02 26.77 -28.92
C LEU A 494 15.80 26.75 -30.44
N ASP A 495 15.95 25.58 -31.05
CA ASP A 495 15.58 25.39 -32.46
C ASP A 495 14.05 25.58 -32.69
N PRO A 496 13.60 25.85 -33.94
CA PRO A 496 12.20 26.21 -34.16
C PRO A 496 11.16 25.17 -33.69
N PRO A 497 11.36 23.84 -33.90
CA PRO A 497 10.50 22.82 -33.30
C PRO A 497 10.44 22.89 -31.76
N ALA A 498 11.58 22.98 -31.09
CA ALA A 498 11.64 23.04 -29.63
C ALA A 498 11.02 24.34 -29.08
N ALA A 499 11.24 25.48 -29.74
CA ALA A 499 10.60 26.74 -29.39
C ALA A 499 9.06 26.66 -29.49
N GLY A 500 8.55 25.95 -30.50
CA GLY A 500 7.11 25.66 -30.64
C GLY A 500 6.57 24.77 -29.52
N LEU A 501 7.28 23.69 -29.17
CA LEU A 501 6.91 22.81 -28.06
C LEU A 501 6.93 23.54 -26.70
N ARG A 502 7.96 24.37 -26.45
CA ARG A 502 8.03 25.26 -25.28
C ARG A 502 6.79 26.14 -25.17
N ALA A 503 6.46 26.87 -26.24
CA ALA A 503 5.31 27.78 -26.24
C ALA A 503 3.99 27.03 -25.95
N ARG A 504 3.84 25.83 -26.52
CA ARG A 504 2.68 24.97 -26.30
C ARG A 504 2.57 24.48 -24.85
N LEU A 505 3.66 23.96 -24.27
CA LEU A 505 3.68 23.48 -22.89
C LEU A 505 3.46 24.61 -21.87
N LEU A 506 3.97 25.81 -22.14
CA LEU A 506 3.72 26.98 -21.28
C LEU A 506 2.27 27.50 -21.38
N ALA A 507 1.57 27.21 -22.48
CA ALA A 507 0.15 27.54 -22.67
C ALA A 507 -0.81 26.45 -22.16
N TRP A 508 -0.30 25.22 -21.92
CA TRP A 508 -1.10 24.10 -21.44
C TRP A 508 -1.70 24.38 -20.05
N ASN A 509 -2.96 23.97 -19.86
CA ASN A 509 -3.71 24.18 -18.62
C ASN A 509 -3.26 23.30 -17.44
N ARG A 510 -2.27 22.43 -17.66
CA ARG A 510 -1.72 21.45 -16.71
C ARG A 510 -2.68 20.32 -16.33
N GLU A 511 -3.72 20.06 -17.11
CA GLU A 511 -4.63 18.94 -16.85
C GLU A 511 -4.14 17.67 -17.53
N MET A 512 -3.84 16.64 -16.73
CA MET A 512 -3.49 15.28 -17.16
C MET A 512 -4.75 14.50 -17.59
N ALA A 513 -5.62 15.11 -18.38
CA ALA A 513 -6.83 14.49 -18.90
C ALA A 513 -6.49 13.35 -19.89
N ALA A 514 -7.30 12.29 -19.91
CA ALA A 514 -7.07 11.12 -20.75
C ALA A 514 -7.04 11.45 -22.26
N ASP A 515 -7.78 12.45 -22.71
CA ASP A 515 -7.81 12.91 -24.11
C ASP A 515 -6.77 14.01 -24.43
N SER A 516 -5.93 14.39 -23.47
CA SER A 516 -4.94 15.45 -23.62
C SER A 516 -3.68 14.99 -24.35
N PHE A 517 -3.40 15.60 -25.50
CA PHE A 517 -2.11 15.47 -26.20
C PHE A 517 -0.99 16.24 -25.50
N ASP A 518 -1.32 17.37 -24.88
CA ASP A 518 -0.35 18.22 -24.18
C ASP A 518 0.17 17.54 -22.91
N ALA A 519 -0.70 16.81 -22.20
CA ALA A 519 -0.30 15.95 -21.08
C ALA A 519 0.69 14.86 -21.52
N ALA A 520 0.45 14.22 -22.67
CA ALA A 520 1.36 13.22 -23.23
C ALA A 520 2.70 13.82 -23.63
N LEU A 521 2.72 15.03 -24.21
CA LEU A 521 3.94 15.77 -24.53
C LEU A 521 4.71 16.19 -23.27
N PHE A 522 4.02 16.70 -22.25
CA PHE A 522 4.61 17.03 -20.96
C PHE A 522 5.26 15.80 -20.32
N ALA A 523 4.54 14.67 -20.28
CA ALA A 523 5.06 13.41 -19.74
C ALA A 523 6.29 12.91 -20.53
N ALA A 524 6.29 13.07 -21.86
CA ALA A 524 7.44 12.72 -22.70
C ALA A 524 8.67 13.59 -22.40
N VAL A 525 8.51 14.91 -22.25
CA VAL A 525 9.62 15.81 -21.87
C VAL A 525 10.12 15.45 -20.48
N ARG A 526 9.22 15.25 -19.50
CA ARG A 526 9.59 14.82 -18.15
C ARG A 526 10.38 13.51 -18.17
N ALA A 527 9.96 12.53 -18.96
CA ALA A 527 10.65 11.24 -19.06
C ALA A 527 12.08 11.38 -19.62
N GLU A 528 12.31 12.24 -20.61
CA GLU A 528 13.67 12.51 -21.13
C GLU A 528 14.58 13.20 -20.10
N VAL A 529 14.03 14.15 -19.32
CA VAL A 529 14.79 14.79 -18.24
C VAL A 529 15.13 13.78 -17.15
N VAL A 530 14.16 12.93 -16.77
CA VAL A 530 14.38 11.83 -15.81
C VAL A 530 15.46 10.87 -16.31
N ASP A 531 15.42 10.48 -17.58
CA ASP A 531 16.42 9.58 -18.15
C ASP A 531 17.82 10.21 -18.17
N THR A 532 17.91 11.52 -18.42
CA THR A 532 19.18 12.26 -18.37
C THR A 532 19.80 12.21 -16.97
N PHE A 533 19.01 12.43 -15.91
CA PHE A 533 19.50 12.32 -14.54
C PHE A 533 19.81 10.87 -14.17
N ALA A 534 18.93 9.92 -14.52
CA ALA A 534 19.08 8.51 -14.16
C ALA A 534 20.29 7.84 -14.83
N THR A 535 20.72 8.34 -16.00
CA THR A 535 21.91 7.84 -16.72
C THR A 535 23.19 8.62 -16.42
N ALA A 536 23.15 9.57 -15.46
CA ALA A 536 24.33 10.30 -15.02
C ALA A 536 25.44 9.32 -14.59
N PRO A 537 26.71 9.50 -15.02
CA PRO A 537 27.80 8.58 -14.67
C PRO A 537 27.98 8.39 -13.16
N ALA A 538 27.63 9.40 -12.37
CA ALA A 538 27.65 9.37 -10.92
C ALA A 538 26.67 8.35 -10.29
N LEU A 539 25.60 7.96 -10.99
CA LEU A 539 24.59 7.00 -10.54
C LEU A 539 24.75 5.60 -11.15
N ALA A 540 25.85 5.34 -11.85
CA ALA A 540 26.10 4.04 -12.46
C ALA A 540 26.04 2.90 -11.42
N GLY A 541 25.22 1.88 -11.68
CA GLY A 541 25.05 0.70 -10.81
C GLY A 541 23.97 0.83 -9.72
N VAL A 542 23.33 2.00 -9.56
CA VAL A 542 22.29 2.21 -8.53
C VAL A 542 20.94 1.57 -8.92
N ASP A 543 20.65 1.46 -10.21
CA ASP A 543 19.35 1.05 -10.79
C ASP A 543 19.09 -0.47 -10.79
N THR A 544 19.75 -1.24 -9.92
CA THR A 544 19.58 -2.68 -9.84
C THR A 544 19.60 -3.13 -8.39
N SER A 545 18.58 -3.89 -7.99
CA SER A 545 18.51 -4.48 -6.65
C SER A 545 19.58 -5.58 -6.51
N PRO A 546 20.51 -5.47 -5.55
CA PRO A 546 21.40 -6.57 -5.20
C PRO A 546 20.68 -7.65 -4.35
N TYR A 547 19.40 -7.45 -4.04
CA TYR A 547 18.61 -8.31 -3.14
C TYR A 547 17.57 -9.18 -3.85
N GLY A 548 17.59 -9.23 -5.19
CA GLY A 548 16.65 -10.02 -6.00
C GLY A 548 15.52 -9.18 -6.62
N GLU A 549 14.71 -9.84 -7.46
CA GLU A 549 13.62 -9.25 -8.25
C GLU A 549 12.48 -8.75 -7.38
N LEU A 550 12.22 -9.40 -6.24
CA LEU A 550 11.20 -9.00 -5.27
C LEU A 550 11.39 -7.55 -4.82
N PHE A 551 12.63 -7.10 -4.69
CA PHE A 551 12.96 -5.74 -4.25
C PHE A 551 13.16 -4.76 -5.41
N ALA A 552 13.21 -5.21 -6.67
CA ALA A 552 13.45 -4.37 -7.83
C ALA A 552 12.56 -3.10 -7.90
N PRO A 553 11.26 -3.13 -7.54
CA PRO A 553 10.42 -1.92 -7.57
C PRO A 553 10.92 -0.76 -6.69
N TRP A 554 11.62 -1.04 -5.58
CA TRP A 554 12.20 0.00 -4.71
C TRP A 554 13.53 0.54 -5.22
N PHE A 555 14.16 -0.16 -6.18
CA PHE A 555 15.48 0.14 -6.74
C PHE A 555 15.40 0.78 -8.13
N GLU A 556 14.21 0.82 -8.73
CA GLU A 556 13.94 1.47 -10.01
C GLU A 556 14.27 2.97 -9.92
N LEU A 557 15.41 3.35 -10.51
CA LEU A 557 16.04 4.65 -10.35
C LEU A 557 15.26 5.75 -11.06
N ARG A 558 14.63 5.48 -12.21
CA ARG A 558 13.88 6.52 -12.93
C ARG A 558 12.67 6.94 -12.12
N GLY A 559 12.00 6.04 -11.43
CA GLY A 559 10.93 6.34 -10.48
C GLY A 559 11.42 7.21 -9.32
N ARG A 560 12.57 6.88 -8.73
CA ARG A 560 13.21 7.68 -7.66
C ARG A 560 13.55 9.10 -8.14
N VAL A 561 14.18 9.21 -9.31
CA VAL A 561 14.53 10.49 -9.96
C VAL A 561 13.29 11.30 -10.29
N ARG A 562 12.24 10.65 -10.79
CA ARG A 562 10.98 11.30 -11.15
C ARG A 562 10.30 11.95 -9.94
N LEU A 563 10.20 11.23 -8.82
CA LEU A 563 9.68 11.79 -7.56
C LEU A 563 10.57 12.91 -7.00
N ALA A 564 11.89 12.79 -7.15
CA ALA A 564 12.86 13.79 -6.70
C ALA A 564 12.98 15.00 -7.65
N LEU A 565 12.40 14.93 -8.86
CA LEU A 565 12.68 15.85 -9.95
C LEU A 565 12.52 17.33 -9.58
N PRO A 566 11.48 17.77 -8.83
CA PRO A 566 11.37 19.17 -8.43
C PRO A 566 12.57 19.66 -7.61
N SER A 567 13.17 18.79 -6.78
CA SER A 567 14.39 19.12 -6.02
C SER A 567 15.64 19.08 -6.89
N LEU A 568 15.72 18.15 -7.83
CA LEU A 568 16.86 18.03 -8.75
C LEU A 568 16.96 19.23 -9.69
N LEU A 569 15.82 19.77 -10.15
CA LEU A 569 15.79 20.89 -11.09
C LEU A 569 16.31 22.22 -10.49
N VAL A 570 16.26 22.36 -9.17
CA VAL A 570 16.72 23.57 -8.46
C VAL A 570 18.08 23.40 -7.78
N ALA A 571 18.62 22.18 -7.77
CA ALA A 571 19.93 21.89 -7.19
C ALA A 571 21.07 22.32 -8.13
N ASP A 572 22.22 22.68 -7.56
CA ASP A 572 23.42 22.99 -8.35
C ASP A 572 24.06 21.70 -8.86
N LYS A 573 23.85 21.43 -10.16
CA LYS A 573 24.42 20.32 -10.92
C LYS A 573 24.38 18.95 -10.21
N PRO A 574 23.21 18.48 -9.74
CA PRO A 574 23.12 17.21 -9.03
C PRO A 574 23.62 16.08 -9.94
N PHE A 575 24.42 15.18 -9.36
CA PHE A 575 25.05 14.06 -10.08
C PHE A 575 25.96 14.49 -11.26
N GLY A 576 26.38 15.76 -11.28
CA GLY A 576 27.16 16.34 -12.38
C GLY A 576 26.31 16.74 -13.59
N VAL A 577 24.98 16.72 -13.49
CA VAL A 577 24.04 17.08 -14.57
C VAL A 577 23.56 18.50 -14.38
N ASP A 578 23.77 19.36 -15.37
CA ASP A 578 23.20 20.71 -15.40
C ASP A 578 21.68 20.65 -15.71
N PRO A 579 20.80 21.07 -14.78
CA PRO A 579 19.36 20.92 -14.98
C PRO A 579 18.82 21.66 -16.20
N LEU A 580 19.27 22.89 -16.48
CA LEU A 580 18.76 23.67 -17.61
C LEU A 580 19.19 23.03 -18.93
N GLN A 581 20.42 22.53 -19.01
CA GLN A 581 20.89 21.81 -20.19
C GLN A 581 20.11 20.52 -20.42
N ALA A 582 19.83 19.75 -19.36
CA ALA A 582 19.03 18.53 -19.43
C ALA A 582 17.61 18.81 -19.97
N VAL A 583 16.96 19.86 -19.47
CA VAL A 583 15.63 20.27 -19.92
C VAL A 583 15.65 20.74 -21.38
N ALA A 584 16.65 21.52 -21.80
CA ALA A 584 16.79 21.97 -23.18
C ALA A 584 16.94 20.79 -24.15
N SER A 585 17.85 19.85 -23.85
CA SER A 585 18.06 18.67 -24.68
C SER A 585 16.83 17.76 -24.73
N ALA A 586 16.13 17.57 -23.60
CA ALA A 586 14.87 16.83 -23.56
C ALA A 586 13.81 17.44 -24.49
N LEU A 587 13.65 18.76 -24.43
CA LEU A 587 12.67 19.48 -25.23
C LEU A 587 12.98 19.37 -26.74
N GLU A 588 14.24 19.54 -27.14
CA GLU A 588 14.69 19.36 -28.52
C GLU A 588 14.49 17.93 -29.02
N ASN A 589 14.81 16.93 -28.19
CA ASN A 589 14.62 15.53 -28.52
C ASN A 589 13.15 15.19 -28.76
N VAL A 590 12.25 15.63 -27.86
CA VAL A 590 10.81 15.38 -28.00
C VAL A 590 10.24 16.11 -29.20
N ALA A 591 10.66 17.35 -29.46
CA ALA A 591 10.15 18.13 -30.59
C ALA A 591 10.50 17.54 -31.98
N ARG A 592 11.55 16.69 -32.08
CA ARG A 592 11.91 15.97 -33.31
C ARG A 592 11.15 14.67 -33.52
N ARG A 593 10.44 14.16 -32.52
CA ARG A 593 9.70 12.89 -32.59
C ARG A 593 8.29 13.11 -33.14
N PRO A 594 7.65 12.07 -33.71
CA PRO A 594 6.22 12.12 -33.98
C PRO A 594 5.44 12.43 -32.69
N GLU A 595 4.39 13.24 -32.81
CA GLU A 595 3.52 13.56 -31.69
C GLU A 595 2.94 12.26 -31.08
N PRO A 596 2.99 12.10 -29.74
CA PRO A 596 2.40 10.94 -29.10
C PRO A 596 0.86 10.98 -29.23
N PRO A 597 0.17 9.83 -29.13
CA PRO A 597 -1.28 9.83 -28.98
C PRO A 597 -1.67 10.53 -27.66
N ALA A 598 -2.95 10.88 -27.53
CA ALA A 598 -3.52 11.40 -26.29
C ALA A 598 -3.19 10.51 -25.08
N TRP A 599 -3.02 11.12 -23.91
CA TRP A 599 -2.50 10.51 -22.68
C TRP A 599 -3.08 9.12 -22.37
N GLY A 600 -4.40 9.01 -22.32
CA GLY A 600 -5.15 7.80 -21.98
C GLY A 600 -5.00 6.66 -22.98
N LYS A 601 -4.44 6.89 -24.18
CA LYS A 601 -4.16 5.81 -25.15
C LYS A 601 -2.95 4.98 -24.79
N ARG A 602 -2.09 5.47 -23.89
CA ARG A 602 -0.99 4.71 -23.30
C ARG A 602 -1.17 4.57 -21.80
N HIS A 603 -1.73 5.59 -21.16
CA HIS A 603 -2.04 5.58 -19.74
C HIS A 603 -3.40 4.91 -19.49
N VAL A 604 -3.37 3.58 -19.43
CA VAL A 604 -4.55 2.74 -19.14
C VAL A 604 -4.36 2.01 -17.82
N ALA A 605 -5.45 1.73 -17.10
CA ALA A 605 -5.38 0.93 -15.88
C ALA A 605 -5.18 -0.55 -16.22
N VAL A 606 -4.18 -1.17 -15.60
CA VAL A 606 -3.86 -2.59 -15.72
C VAL A 606 -3.93 -3.24 -14.33
N PRO A 607 -5.10 -3.77 -13.95
CA PRO A 607 -5.24 -4.58 -12.75
C PRO A 607 -4.41 -5.86 -12.86
N LEU A 608 -3.58 -6.15 -11.85
CA LEU A 608 -2.70 -7.33 -11.86
C LEU A 608 -3.38 -8.53 -11.20
N THR A 609 -3.51 -9.62 -11.95
CA THR A 609 -3.88 -10.92 -11.38
C THR A 609 -2.78 -11.45 -10.45
N PRO A 610 -3.08 -12.41 -9.56
CA PRO A 610 -2.06 -13.06 -8.75
C PRO A 610 -0.88 -13.63 -9.55
N HIS A 611 -1.11 -14.07 -10.79
CA HIS A 611 -0.07 -14.58 -11.68
C HIS A 611 0.87 -13.46 -12.13
N GLU A 612 0.32 -12.35 -12.61
CA GLU A 612 1.09 -11.20 -13.09
C GLU A 612 1.87 -10.50 -11.97
N GLN A 613 1.36 -10.56 -10.73
CA GLN A 613 2.12 -10.08 -9.56
C GLN A 613 3.44 -10.86 -9.33
N PHE A 614 3.59 -12.06 -9.90
CA PHE A 614 4.83 -12.84 -9.92
C PHE A 614 5.48 -12.90 -11.32
N GLY A 615 5.13 -11.98 -12.23
CA GLY A 615 5.70 -11.92 -13.58
C GLY A 615 5.25 -13.05 -14.52
N LEU A 616 4.19 -13.76 -14.19
CA LEU A 616 3.57 -14.79 -15.04
C LEU A 616 2.47 -14.18 -15.92
N ALA A 617 2.13 -14.87 -17.00
CA ALA A 617 0.98 -14.48 -17.81
C ALA A 617 -0.33 -14.65 -17.01
N ALA A 618 -1.27 -13.74 -17.25
CA ALA A 618 -2.62 -13.85 -16.71
C ALA A 618 -3.31 -15.12 -17.24
N PRO A 619 -4.17 -15.79 -16.44
CA PRO A 619 -4.99 -16.90 -16.92
C PRO A 619 -5.86 -16.52 -18.12
N ASP A 620 -6.16 -17.50 -18.98
CA ASP A 620 -7.10 -17.29 -20.09
C ASP A 620 -8.46 -16.82 -19.54
N GLY A 621 -9.02 -15.75 -20.13
CA GLY A 621 -10.30 -15.18 -19.72
C GLY A 621 -10.23 -14.17 -18.56
N SER A 622 -9.06 -13.95 -17.95
CA SER A 622 -8.91 -12.95 -16.87
C SER A 622 -8.57 -11.54 -17.36
N ALA A 623 -8.52 -11.32 -18.68
CA ALA A 623 -8.19 -10.03 -19.27
C ALA A 623 -9.34 -9.03 -19.07
N ALA A 624 -9.20 -8.18 -18.06
CA ALA A 624 -10.11 -7.06 -17.84
C ALA A 624 -10.02 -6.04 -18.98
N PRO A 625 -11.09 -5.28 -19.29
CA PRO A 625 -10.96 -4.04 -20.03
C PRO A 625 -9.91 -3.15 -19.38
N MET A 626 -9.05 -2.51 -20.18
CA MET A 626 -8.05 -1.55 -19.70
C MET A 626 -8.57 -0.14 -19.99
N PRO A 627 -9.31 0.50 -19.06
CA PRO A 627 -9.88 1.82 -19.31
C PRO A 627 -8.78 2.87 -19.44
N ASP A 628 -8.98 3.84 -20.33
CA ASP A 628 -8.19 5.06 -20.41
C ASP A 628 -8.22 5.75 -19.03
N MET A 629 -7.05 6.15 -18.54
CA MET A 629 -6.89 6.81 -17.24
C MET A 629 -6.44 8.27 -17.42
N ALA A 630 -7.01 9.14 -16.60
CA ALA A 630 -6.50 10.49 -16.39
C ALA A 630 -5.64 10.53 -15.11
N GLY A 631 -4.98 11.66 -14.88
CA GLY A 631 -4.07 11.85 -13.75
C GLY A 631 -2.65 11.36 -14.03
N ASP A 632 -1.78 11.58 -13.05
CA ASP A 632 -0.43 11.05 -12.96
C ASP A 632 -0.04 10.92 -11.48
N GLU A 633 1.18 10.49 -11.13
CA GLU A 633 1.56 10.25 -9.72
C GLU A 633 1.60 11.51 -8.84
N ASP A 634 1.64 12.71 -9.43
CA ASP A 634 1.70 14.00 -8.72
C ASP A 634 0.34 14.73 -8.71
N CYS A 635 -0.66 14.22 -9.44
CA CYS A 635 -2.04 14.68 -9.38
C CYS A 635 -2.71 14.20 -8.08
N VAL A 636 -3.86 14.79 -7.73
CA VAL A 636 -4.69 14.24 -6.65
C VAL A 636 -5.16 12.83 -7.03
N LEU A 637 -5.65 12.67 -8.27
CA LEU A 637 -5.87 11.36 -8.89
C LEU A 637 -4.50 10.72 -9.22
N ALA A 638 -3.88 10.09 -8.22
CA ALA A 638 -2.48 9.64 -8.25
C ALA A 638 -2.28 8.34 -9.06
N ALA A 639 -2.60 8.36 -10.35
CA ALA A 639 -2.44 7.23 -11.27
C ALA A 639 -1.00 7.16 -11.80
N ARG A 640 -0.13 6.35 -11.19
CA ARG A 640 1.30 6.31 -11.55
C ARG A 640 1.53 5.56 -12.86
N ALA A 641 2.09 6.25 -13.85
CA ALA A 641 2.50 5.65 -15.11
C ALA A 641 3.79 4.82 -14.99
N LEU A 642 3.77 3.57 -15.47
CA LEU A 642 4.97 2.76 -15.68
C LEU A 642 5.91 3.47 -16.65
N GLY A 643 7.20 3.57 -16.27
CA GLY A 643 8.20 4.34 -17.02
C GLY A 643 7.87 5.83 -17.18
N GLY A 644 6.89 6.36 -16.43
CA GLY A 644 6.45 7.75 -16.51
C GLY A 644 5.57 8.12 -17.71
N THR A 645 5.31 7.19 -18.65
CA THR A 645 4.55 7.45 -19.89
C THR A 645 3.63 6.32 -20.34
N GLY A 646 3.70 5.14 -19.69
CA GLY A 646 2.94 3.96 -20.05
C GLY A 646 1.67 3.76 -19.24
N ALA A 647 1.23 2.50 -19.21
CA ALA A 647 0.09 2.03 -18.42
C ALA A 647 0.30 2.28 -16.92
N THR A 648 -0.78 2.24 -16.16
CA THR A 648 -0.74 2.32 -14.70
C THR A 648 -1.19 1.00 -14.06
N VAL A 649 -0.37 0.50 -13.16
CA VAL A 649 -0.70 -0.60 -12.24
C VAL A 649 -0.90 -0.09 -10.82
N HIS A 650 -0.90 1.23 -10.61
CA HIS A 650 -0.95 1.85 -9.28
C HIS A 650 -1.83 3.10 -9.29
N GLY A 651 -2.77 3.15 -8.34
CA GLY A 651 -3.70 4.26 -8.21
C GLY A 651 -4.72 4.00 -7.11
N PRO A 652 -5.84 4.73 -7.09
CA PRO A 652 -6.90 4.55 -6.10
C PRO A 652 -7.43 3.12 -6.09
N VAL A 653 -7.20 2.37 -5.02
CA VAL A 653 -7.77 1.01 -4.85
C VAL A 653 -9.15 1.02 -4.19
N ALA A 654 -9.59 2.19 -3.75
CA ALA A 654 -10.97 2.55 -3.46
C ALA A 654 -11.09 4.07 -3.48
N ARG A 655 -12.29 4.61 -3.61
CA ARG A 655 -12.62 5.98 -3.19
C ARG A 655 -13.85 5.95 -2.31
N PHE A 656 -13.89 6.79 -1.30
CA PHE A 656 -15.04 6.93 -0.41
C PHE A 656 -15.30 8.39 -0.05
N VAL A 657 -16.56 8.70 0.20
CA VAL A 657 -17.06 9.96 0.73
C VAL A 657 -18.11 9.62 1.78
N TRP A 658 -17.71 9.68 3.05
CA TRP A 658 -18.58 9.48 4.20
C TRP A 658 -19.21 10.80 4.60
N ASP A 659 -20.40 11.06 4.07
CA ASP A 659 -21.25 12.17 4.50
C ASP A 659 -22.15 11.73 5.66
N LEU A 660 -21.94 12.35 6.82
CA LEU A 660 -22.77 12.12 8.00
C LEU A 660 -24.17 12.74 7.87
N GLY A 661 -24.43 13.51 6.80
CA GLY A 661 -25.76 13.95 6.38
C GLY A 661 -26.58 12.90 5.63
N GLY A 662 -25.97 11.79 5.20
CA GLY A 662 -26.66 10.64 4.61
C GLY A 662 -26.39 10.39 3.12
N GLU A 663 -25.72 11.28 2.40
CA GLU A 663 -25.42 11.11 0.96
C GLU A 663 -24.01 10.51 0.72
N SER A 664 -23.68 9.46 1.49
CA SER A 664 -22.38 8.79 1.39
C SER A 664 -22.18 8.08 0.05
N ARG A 665 -20.93 8.01 -0.43
CA ARG A 665 -20.55 7.45 -1.73
C ARG A 665 -19.27 6.62 -1.64
N TRP A 666 -19.09 5.67 -2.55
CA TRP A 666 -17.85 4.89 -2.68
C TRP A 666 -17.69 4.30 -4.08
N VAL A 667 -16.51 3.79 -4.40
CA VAL A 667 -16.26 2.97 -5.60
C VAL A 667 -14.98 2.15 -5.42
N VAL A 668 -14.90 1.00 -6.06
CA VAL A 668 -13.65 0.22 -6.21
C VAL A 668 -13.24 0.08 -7.69
N PRO A 669 -11.97 -0.22 -8.02
CA PRO A 669 -11.50 -0.28 -9.41
C PRO A 669 -12.18 -1.31 -10.29
N LEU A 670 -12.74 -2.36 -9.68
CA LEU A 670 -13.35 -3.49 -10.38
C LEU A 670 -14.81 -3.62 -9.92
N GLY A 671 -15.15 -4.68 -9.19
CA GLY A 671 -16.45 -4.82 -8.56
C GLY A 671 -16.36 -5.61 -7.26
N ALA A 672 -17.50 -5.97 -6.68
CA ALA A 672 -17.55 -6.67 -5.40
C ALA A 672 -17.04 -8.12 -5.49
N SER A 673 -17.17 -8.76 -6.65
CA SER A 673 -16.85 -10.18 -6.84
C SER A 673 -15.48 -10.39 -7.48
N GLY A 674 -14.78 -11.45 -7.06
CA GLY A 674 -13.56 -11.95 -7.70
C GLY A 674 -13.79 -13.08 -8.69
N ASP A 675 -15.05 -13.46 -8.95
CA ASP A 675 -15.42 -14.44 -9.96
C ASP A 675 -15.54 -13.76 -11.33
N PRO A 676 -14.72 -14.13 -12.34
CA PRO A 676 -14.79 -13.55 -13.68
C PRO A 676 -16.16 -13.70 -14.38
N ASP A 677 -16.96 -14.70 -14.00
CA ASP A 677 -18.30 -14.92 -14.56
C ASP A 677 -19.39 -14.10 -13.85
N SER A 678 -19.06 -13.42 -12.75
CA SER A 678 -19.99 -12.58 -12.00
C SER A 678 -20.30 -11.27 -12.74
N PRO A 679 -21.57 -10.83 -12.78
CA PRO A 679 -21.90 -9.50 -13.28
C PRO A 679 -21.25 -8.39 -12.45
N HIS A 680 -20.83 -8.69 -11.22
CA HIS A 680 -20.20 -7.76 -10.28
C HIS A 680 -18.66 -7.88 -10.25
N HIS A 681 -18.04 -8.42 -11.32
CA HIS A 681 -16.59 -8.52 -11.45
C HIS A 681 -15.95 -7.18 -11.85
N HIS A 682 -16.58 -6.41 -12.76
CA HIS A 682 -16.05 -5.15 -13.31
C HIS A 682 -17.11 -4.03 -13.43
N ASP A 683 -18.26 -4.17 -12.79
CA ASP A 683 -19.40 -3.25 -12.96
C ASP A 683 -19.17 -1.83 -12.42
N GLN A 684 -18.15 -1.61 -11.58
CA GLN A 684 -17.77 -0.26 -11.11
C GLN A 684 -16.59 0.37 -11.88
N GLN A 685 -15.89 -0.41 -12.72
CA GLN A 685 -14.61 -0.03 -13.32
C GLN A 685 -14.66 1.28 -14.12
N TRP A 686 -15.68 1.47 -14.95
CA TRP A 686 -15.80 2.67 -15.78
C TRP A 686 -16.12 3.92 -14.96
N THR A 687 -16.97 3.79 -13.94
CA THR A 687 -17.24 4.89 -12.99
C THR A 687 -15.97 5.25 -12.23
N TRP A 688 -15.22 4.25 -11.77
CA TRP A 688 -13.95 4.46 -11.09
C TRP A 688 -12.90 5.14 -11.99
N ALA A 689 -12.72 4.67 -13.22
CA ALA A 689 -11.72 5.22 -14.15
C ALA A 689 -12.01 6.68 -14.52
N ALA A 690 -13.30 7.03 -14.62
CA ALA A 690 -13.76 8.40 -14.86
C ALA A 690 -13.64 9.33 -13.62
N GLY A 691 -13.10 8.86 -12.49
CA GLY A 691 -12.99 9.63 -11.24
C GLY A 691 -14.28 9.70 -10.43
N GLY A 692 -15.35 9.04 -10.87
CA GLY A 692 -16.66 9.07 -10.21
C GLY A 692 -16.75 8.21 -8.95
N THR A 693 -17.91 8.28 -8.30
CA THR A 693 -18.30 7.44 -7.15
C THR A 693 -19.77 7.03 -7.24
N LEU A 694 -20.11 5.89 -6.65
CA LEU A 694 -21.46 5.34 -6.57
C LEU A 694 -22.09 5.67 -5.22
N PRO A 695 -23.39 6.03 -5.15
CA PRO A 695 -24.07 6.26 -3.88
C PRO A 695 -24.15 4.96 -3.07
N LEU A 696 -24.03 5.06 -1.75
CA LEU A 696 -24.30 3.94 -0.86
C LEU A 696 -25.80 3.64 -0.89
N THR A 697 -26.16 2.39 -1.12
CA THR A 697 -27.53 1.92 -0.92
C THR A 697 -27.64 1.38 0.50
N ARG A 698 -28.48 2.00 1.33
CA ARG A 698 -28.85 1.44 2.63
C ARG A 698 -30.20 0.75 2.52
N PRO A 699 -30.39 -0.43 3.12
CA PRO A 699 -31.71 -0.98 3.32
C PRO A 699 -32.60 0.07 4.01
N ALA A 700 -33.86 0.21 3.59
CA ALA A 700 -34.80 1.07 4.29
C ALA A 700 -34.90 0.62 5.76
N PRO A 701 -34.97 1.54 6.73
CA PRO A 701 -35.15 1.16 8.12
C PRO A 701 -36.45 0.33 8.26
N PRO A 702 -36.48 -0.69 9.14
CA PRO A 702 -37.67 -1.50 9.32
C PRO A 702 -38.86 -0.61 9.75
N GLY A 703 -39.90 -0.53 8.92
CA GLY A 703 -41.12 0.24 9.20
C GLY A 703 -41.41 1.42 8.26
N GLU A 704 -40.54 1.71 7.29
CA GLU A 704 -40.81 2.67 6.21
C GLU A 704 -41.09 1.96 4.87
N ASP A 705 -42.13 1.13 4.79
CA ASP A 705 -42.76 0.84 3.51
C ASP A 705 -43.63 2.06 3.14
N ARG A 706 -43.25 2.77 2.08
CA ARG A 706 -44.11 3.77 1.42
C ARG A 706 -44.94 3.14 0.31
#